data_AF-A0A924KTI2-F1
#
_entry.id   AF-A0A924KTI2-F1
#
_cell.length_a   1.000
_cell.length_b   1.000
_cell.length_c   1.000
_cell.angle_alpha   90.00
_cell.angle_beta   90.00
_cell.angle_gamma   90.00
#
_symmetry.space_group_name_H-M   'P 1'
#
loop_
_entity.id
_entity.type
_entity.pdbx_description
1 polymer ?
#
loop_
_entity_poly.entity_id
_entity_poly.type
_entity_poly.pdbx_seq_one_letter_code
_entity_poly.pdbx_strand_id
1 'polypeptide(L)'
;MAAQTKEATSDTANSAIAEITRAILAATQDATQDATVGNNLMLNDAVVDTYLSDIDDTDLLARNAADWGAIVRNHLAFGTDFQSGAPKMRIYAPKTAEQGWQAPTTVIEFINDDMPFLVDSIAMEINRQGIAIQQIAHPLFAVSRDNHGTVTSLSPITEGQKLESWIHIEIERITDSARIKSLGDGLVAVLADVRAAVADWPKMKAKIQDVLSNLGPAAKVVPLAELDEARAFLQWAGDNHFTFLGYRNYELLSSNGNDTLKIIPNSGLGVLREPKLGGISASFNDLPEHLKKLARSPQLLVLTKANSRATVHRPGYLDYIGIKRFDANGQVIGEHRFIGLYTSSSYHGDPTEIPLLRQKIAKVLNRAGYPAGSHAGKNLLSILDSYPRDELFQIADDELYETAMGILRLGERARTKLFLRRDLYARFYSCLIYLPRENYNTDVRVKLQDLLKKKLNGSSAEFNVQLTESVLARIHMLVRTNPGSLAEVDTAALEREIVAFTRRWEEGVFADVAAALGEDAANAARREFVLPFPAAYREDTSTAQAIADFTASRALSAELPLNVALHLNGEQLRFRAYHFGQPITLSTALPMLENMGVKVKNERAYKIARNDAPPIWIHDYSLTHSVTAIDFAAVSAKFEAAFLRVWAKSIENDGFNRLTLTAQLAAEDVVVLRTYAKYLKQTGFTYSQTYLEQALATHSHIARDLIALFHARFDPNLAGDRAAKIAAVAIGIEAALDAVSNADEDRILRRFLAVIQATLRTNFYQQKSYLSIKLDCAKVPELPDPRPLFEIFVYSPRVEGIHLRGGKVARGGLRWSDRPEDFRTEVLGLVKAQMVKNAVIVPVGSKGGFVLKAAPPASDREAYLKEGIECYKTFLRGLLDITDNRVKGKIVPPKDVVRHDADDPYLVVAADKGTATFSDYANAVSAEYGHWLGDAFASGGSAGYDHKKMGITAKGAWESVKRHFRELGVNTQTTDFTVVGVGDMSGDV
;
A
#
# COMPACT_ATOMS: atom_id res chain seq x y z
N MET A 1 6.03 -24.37 -38.53
CA MET A 1 5.37 -24.99 -37.37
C MET A 1 4.11 -24.27 -36.95
N ALA A 2 4.10 -22.97 -36.62
CA ALA A 2 2.87 -22.27 -36.17
C ALA A 2 1.70 -22.23 -37.20
N ALA A 3 1.98 -22.33 -38.51
CA ALA A 3 0.93 -22.43 -39.54
C ALA A 3 0.26 -23.82 -39.59
N GLN A 4 1.05 -24.90 -39.48
CA GLN A 4 0.56 -26.28 -39.45
C GLN A 4 -0.20 -26.62 -38.16
N THR A 5 0.12 -25.97 -37.04
CA THR A 5 -0.63 -26.14 -35.78
C THR A 5 -1.99 -25.44 -35.83
N LYS A 6 -2.11 -24.32 -36.56
CA LYS A 6 -3.38 -23.59 -36.73
C LYS A 6 -4.39 -24.36 -37.59
N GLU A 7 -3.95 -24.98 -38.68
CA GLU A 7 -4.81 -25.82 -39.55
C GLU A 7 -5.33 -27.07 -38.80
N ALA A 8 -4.47 -27.74 -38.02
CA ALA A 8 -4.89 -28.92 -37.25
C ALA A 8 -5.89 -28.60 -36.12
N THR A 9 -5.78 -27.41 -35.50
CA THR A 9 -6.75 -26.94 -34.49
C THR A 9 -8.06 -26.44 -35.09
N SER A 10 -8.07 -25.91 -36.31
CA SER A 10 -9.33 -25.49 -36.96
C SER A 10 -10.13 -26.70 -37.45
N ASP A 11 -9.48 -27.75 -37.97
CA ASP A 11 -10.18 -28.96 -38.43
C ASP A 11 -10.83 -29.74 -37.28
N THR A 12 -10.20 -29.77 -36.10
CA THR A 12 -10.74 -30.41 -34.90
C THR A 12 -11.90 -29.62 -34.28
N ALA A 13 -11.81 -28.28 -34.24
CA ALA A 13 -12.91 -27.43 -33.81
C ALA A 13 -14.12 -27.53 -34.76
N ASN A 14 -13.90 -27.47 -36.07
CA ASN A 14 -14.96 -27.62 -37.08
C ASN A 14 -15.64 -29.00 -36.99
N SER A 15 -14.88 -30.05 -36.69
CA SER A 15 -15.43 -31.40 -36.48
C SER A 15 -16.32 -31.47 -35.23
N ALA A 16 -15.92 -30.86 -34.12
CA ALA A 16 -16.68 -30.86 -32.87
C ALA A 16 -17.99 -30.06 -33.00
N ILE A 17 -17.94 -28.92 -33.70
CA ILE A 17 -19.14 -28.10 -34.01
C ILE A 17 -20.11 -28.90 -34.89
N ALA A 18 -19.62 -29.54 -35.96
CA ALA A 18 -20.45 -30.36 -36.83
C ALA A 18 -21.04 -31.61 -36.13
N GLU A 19 -20.38 -32.12 -35.09
CA GLU A 19 -20.87 -33.23 -34.27
C GLU A 19 -21.94 -32.75 -33.28
N ILE A 20 -21.72 -31.64 -32.57
CA ILE A 20 -22.71 -31.11 -31.63
C ILE A 20 -23.96 -30.59 -32.33
N THR A 21 -23.84 -29.93 -33.49
CA THR A 21 -25.01 -29.49 -34.28
C THR A 21 -25.85 -30.68 -34.73
N ARG A 22 -25.23 -31.77 -35.19
CA ARG A 22 -25.93 -33.03 -35.50
C ARG A 22 -26.60 -33.64 -34.27
N ALA A 23 -25.94 -33.62 -33.11
CA ALA A 23 -26.52 -34.10 -31.87
C ALA A 23 -27.71 -33.22 -31.41
N ILE A 24 -27.65 -31.90 -31.61
CA ILE A 24 -28.75 -30.97 -31.32
C ILE A 24 -29.92 -31.25 -32.24
N LEU A 25 -29.68 -31.41 -33.55
CA LEU A 25 -30.70 -31.79 -34.53
C LEU A 25 -31.41 -33.08 -34.12
N ALA A 26 -30.65 -34.13 -33.81
CA ALA A 26 -31.20 -35.40 -33.35
C ALA A 26 -32.01 -35.25 -32.05
N ALA A 27 -31.48 -34.55 -31.05
CA ALA A 27 -32.17 -34.29 -29.79
C ALA A 27 -33.43 -33.43 -29.96
N THR A 28 -33.45 -32.55 -30.97
CA THR A 28 -34.59 -31.70 -31.34
C THR A 28 -35.72 -32.55 -31.95
N GLN A 29 -35.36 -33.55 -32.77
CA GLN A 29 -36.28 -34.47 -33.47
C GLN A 29 -36.80 -35.63 -32.59
N ASP A 30 -35.96 -36.29 -31.79
CA ASP A 30 -36.33 -37.49 -31.00
C ASP A 30 -37.48 -37.24 -30.02
N ALA A 31 -37.62 -36.02 -29.50
CA ALA A 31 -38.69 -35.65 -28.57
C ALA A 31 -40.05 -35.36 -29.23
N THR A 32 -40.15 -35.38 -30.57
CA THR A 32 -41.39 -35.04 -31.31
C THR A 32 -42.29 -36.23 -31.65
N GLN A 33 -41.84 -37.47 -31.42
CA GLN A 33 -42.67 -38.66 -31.67
C GLN A 33 -43.92 -38.74 -30.76
N ASP A 34 -44.03 -37.89 -29.71
CA ASP A 34 -45.10 -37.90 -28.72
C ASP A 34 -46.05 -36.67 -28.72
N ALA A 35 -45.99 -35.76 -29.71
CA ALA A 35 -46.82 -34.54 -29.71
C ALA A 35 -47.57 -34.24 -31.03
N THR A 36 -48.76 -33.64 -30.89
CA THR A 36 -49.75 -33.34 -31.94
C THR A 36 -49.25 -32.53 -33.14
N VAL A 37 -49.91 -32.76 -34.28
CA VAL A 37 -49.67 -32.33 -35.70
C VAL A 37 -49.19 -30.88 -35.94
N GLY A 38 -49.32 -29.95 -34.99
CA GLY A 38 -48.83 -28.57 -35.14
C GLY A 38 -47.30 -28.38 -35.03
N ASN A 39 -46.59 -29.25 -34.29
CA ASN A 39 -45.14 -29.11 -34.08
C ASN A 39 -44.29 -29.59 -35.26
N ASN A 40 -44.82 -30.45 -36.14
CA ASN A 40 -44.06 -31.03 -37.26
C ASN A 40 -43.85 -30.06 -38.44
N LEU A 41 -44.56 -28.93 -38.51
CA LEU A 41 -44.41 -27.93 -39.58
C LEU A 41 -43.22 -26.99 -39.35
N MET A 42 -42.76 -26.85 -38.10
CA MET A 42 -41.71 -25.89 -37.70
C MET A 42 -40.35 -26.53 -37.44
N LEU A 43 -40.28 -27.85 -37.24
CA LEU A 43 -39.02 -28.55 -37.00
C LEU A 43 -38.50 -29.21 -38.27
N ASN A 44 -37.58 -28.55 -38.95
CA ASN A 44 -36.74 -29.14 -39.98
C ASN A 44 -35.27 -28.74 -39.76
N ASP A 45 -34.34 -29.48 -40.38
CA ASP A 45 -32.90 -29.27 -40.17
C ASP A 45 -32.49 -27.81 -40.45
N ALA A 46 -33.02 -27.24 -41.53
CA ALA A 46 -32.71 -25.87 -41.94
C ALA A 46 -33.16 -24.81 -40.92
N VAL A 47 -34.28 -25.03 -40.22
CA VAL A 47 -34.77 -24.13 -39.16
C VAL A 47 -33.88 -24.20 -37.93
N VAL A 48 -33.49 -25.41 -37.51
CA VAL A 48 -32.61 -25.58 -36.35
C VAL A 48 -31.23 -25.01 -36.64
N ASP A 49 -30.68 -25.26 -37.83
CA ASP A 49 -29.40 -24.69 -38.26
C ASP A 49 -29.45 -23.15 -38.28
N THR A 50 -30.55 -22.56 -38.78
CA THR A 50 -30.76 -21.10 -38.75
C THR A 50 -30.89 -20.57 -37.31
N TYR A 51 -31.48 -21.35 -36.40
CA TYR A 51 -31.58 -20.96 -35.00
C TYR A 51 -30.21 -20.87 -34.32
N LEU A 52 -29.33 -21.83 -34.64
CA LEU A 52 -28.01 -21.96 -34.03
C LEU A 52 -26.94 -21.10 -34.73
N SER A 53 -27.19 -20.58 -35.94
CA SER A 53 -26.16 -19.91 -36.75
C SER A 53 -25.59 -18.65 -36.13
N ASP A 54 -26.33 -18.01 -35.22
CA ASP A 54 -25.91 -16.76 -34.55
C ASP A 54 -25.30 -17.00 -33.16
N ILE A 55 -25.10 -18.26 -32.78
CA ILE A 55 -24.51 -18.64 -31.48
C ILE A 55 -23.00 -18.84 -31.66
N ASP A 56 -22.20 -18.26 -30.76
CA ASP A 56 -20.74 -18.46 -30.77
C ASP A 56 -20.39 -19.94 -30.54
N ASP A 57 -19.41 -20.46 -31.28
CA ASP A 57 -18.99 -21.86 -31.21
C ASP A 57 -18.64 -22.31 -29.79
N THR A 58 -18.06 -21.42 -28.97
CA THR A 58 -17.72 -21.74 -27.59
C THR A 58 -18.96 -21.87 -26.70
N ASP A 59 -19.97 -21.04 -26.90
CA ASP A 59 -21.25 -21.13 -26.18
C ASP A 59 -22.06 -22.35 -26.64
N LEU A 60 -22.00 -22.67 -27.93
CA LEU A 60 -22.63 -23.85 -28.50
C LEU A 60 -22.07 -25.13 -27.84
N LEU A 61 -20.75 -25.22 -27.71
CA LEU A 61 -20.04 -26.35 -27.10
C LEU A 61 -20.14 -26.42 -25.57
N ALA A 62 -20.36 -25.29 -24.90
CA ALA A 62 -20.44 -25.22 -23.43
C ALA A 62 -21.73 -25.85 -22.86
N ARG A 63 -22.75 -26.06 -23.71
CA ARG A 63 -24.04 -26.61 -23.34
C ARG A 63 -24.30 -27.92 -24.07
N ASN A 64 -24.92 -28.88 -23.39
CA ASN A 64 -25.22 -30.18 -24.00
C ASN A 64 -26.29 -30.05 -25.09
N ALA A 65 -26.28 -31.00 -26.02
CA ALA A 65 -27.18 -30.99 -27.17
C ALA A 65 -28.68 -31.12 -26.81
N ALA A 66 -29.00 -31.80 -25.70
CA ALA A 66 -30.38 -31.99 -25.26
C ALA A 66 -31.02 -30.69 -24.77
N ASP A 67 -30.27 -29.87 -24.03
CA ASP A 67 -30.70 -28.56 -23.55
C ASP A 67 -30.90 -27.59 -24.74
N TRP A 68 -29.97 -27.59 -25.69
CA TRP A 68 -30.12 -26.82 -26.94
C TRP A 68 -31.38 -27.21 -27.72
N GLY A 69 -31.61 -28.51 -27.90
CA GLY A 69 -32.83 -28.99 -28.56
C GLY A 69 -34.09 -28.62 -27.78
N ALA A 70 -34.06 -28.61 -26.45
CA ALA A 70 -35.16 -28.14 -25.62
C ALA A 70 -35.42 -26.63 -25.80
N ILE A 71 -34.38 -25.79 -25.85
CA ILE A 71 -34.50 -24.34 -26.07
C ILE A 71 -35.19 -24.06 -27.41
N VAL A 72 -34.67 -24.64 -28.49
CA VAL A 72 -35.20 -24.47 -29.85
C VAL A 72 -36.67 -24.86 -29.90
N ARG A 73 -37.02 -26.06 -29.40
CA ARG A 73 -38.43 -26.53 -29.37
C ARG A 73 -39.34 -25.61 -28.58
N ASN A 74 -38.93 -25.19 -27.39
CA ASN A 74 -39.76 -24.34 -26.53
C ASN A 74 -40.00 -22.98 -27.17
N HIS A 75 -39.00 -22.41 -27.83
CA HIS A 75 -39.14 -21.14 -28.51
C HIS A 75 -40.05 -21.29 -29.75
N LEU A 76 -39.84 -22.32 -30.58
CA LEU A 76 -40.71 -22.67 -31.72
C LEU A 76 -42.18 -22.82 -31.29
N ALA A 77 -42.45 -23.60 -30.23
CA ALA A 77 -43.80 -23.76 -29.68
C ALA A 77 -44.39 -22.45 -29.12
N PHE A 78 -43.55 -21.58 -28.55
CA PHE A 78 -43.99 -20.26 -28.11
C PHE A 78 -44.43 -19.37 -29.28
N GLY A 79 -43.78 -19.48 -30.43
CA GLY A 79 -44.13 -18.71 -31.63
C GLY A 79 -45.15 -19.34 -32.57
N THR A 80 -45.80 -20.45 -32.18
CA THR A 80 -46.86 -21.08 -32.99
C THR A 80 -47.96 -20.07 -33.36
N ASP A 81 -48.39 -19.24 -32.41
CA ASP A 81 -49.33 -18.14 -32.64
C ASP A 81 -48.67 -16.79 -32.42
N PHE A 82 -48.74 -15.89 -33.40
CA PHE A 82 -48.23 -14.53 -33.29
C PHE A 82 -49.06 -13.60 -34.18
N GLN A 83 -49.41 -12.43 -33.64
CA GLN A 83 -50.13 -11.41 -34.37
C GLN A 83 -49.21 -10.22 -34.65
N SER A 84 -48.98 -9.95 -35.93
CA SER A 84 -48.18 -8.81 -36.40
C SER A 84 -48.68 -7.50 -35.78
N GLY A 85 -47.74 -6.62 -35.39
CA GLY A 85 -48.04 -5.30 -34.83
C GLY A 85 -47.70 -5.12 -33.34
N ALA A 86 -47.62 -6.19 -32.55
CA ALA A 86 -47.22 -6.14 -31.15
C ALA A 86 -46.29 -7.31 -30.80
N PRO A 87 -45.22 -7.10 -30.02
CA PRO A 87 -44.29 -8.18 -29.68
C PRO A 87 -44.98 -9.21 -28.77
N LYS A 88 -44.73 -10.51 -29.03
CA LYS A 88 -45.07 -11.59 -28.10
C LYS A 88 -43.84 -11.89 -27.26
N MET A 89 -43.92 -11.68 -25.95
CA MET A 89 -42.78 -11.78 -25.03
C MET A 89 -43.10 -12.69 -23.84
N ARG A 90 -42.12 -13.45 -23.37
CA ARG A 90 -42.13 -14.10 -22.05
C ARG A 90 -40.80 -13.92 -21.33
N ILE A 91 -40.86 -13.79 -20.00
CA ILE A 91 -39.70 -13.75 -19.11
C ILE A 91 -39.88 -14.86 -18.08
N TYR A 92 -38.95 -15.80 -18.02
CA TYR A 92 -39.07 -16.95 -17.13
C TYR A 92 -37.73 -17.51 -16.68
N ALA A 93 -37.82 -18.34 -15.66
CA ALA A 93 -36.73 -19.13 -15.11
C ALA A 93 -36.83 -20.56 -15.68
N PRO A 94 -35.89 -21.05 -16.50
CA PRO A 94 -36.01 -22.38 -17.08
C PRO A 94 -35.98 -23.46 -15.98
N LYS A 95 -36.95 -24.39 -16.04
CA LYS A 95 -37.04 -25.54 -15.15
C LYS A 95 -37.20 -26.81 -15.97
N THR A 96 -36.49 -27.88 -15.58
CA THR A 96 -36.54 -29.16 -16.27
C THR A 96 -37.96 -29.71 -16.41
N ALA A 97 -38.82 -29.54 -15.39
CA ALA A 97 -40.20 -30.03 -15.41
C ALA A 97 -41.13 -29.26 -16.38
N GLU A 98 -40.83 -28.01 -16.71
CA GLU A 98 -41.69 -27.16 -17.55
C GLU A 98 -41.13 -26.98 -18.96
N GLN A 99 -39.82 -26.74 -19.10
CA GLN A 99 -39.16 -26.49 -20.39
C GLN A 99 -38.20 -27.63 -20.83
N GLY A 100 -37.97 -28.65 -20.01
CA GLY A 100 -37.07 -29.75 -20.37
C GLY A 100 -35.58 -29.43 -20.23
N TRP A 101 -35.24 -28.24 -19.73
CA TRP A 101 -33.88 -27.80 -19.43
C TRP A 101 -33.86 -26.89 -18.20
N GLN A 102 -32.69 -26.70 -17.60
CA GLN A 102 -32.50 -25.78 -16.47
C GLN A 102 -31.22 -24.98 -16.65
N ALA A 103 -31.23 -23.73 -16.18
CA ALA A 103 -30.05 -22.88 -16.16
C ALA A 103 -30.10 -21.93 -14.96
N PRO A 104 -28.94 -21.50 -14.45
CA PRO A 104 -28.85 -20.47 -13.41
C PRO A 104 -29.10 -19.06 -13.97
N THR A 105 -29.90 -18.93 -15.02
CA THR A 105 -30.20 -17.68 -15.74
C THR A 105 -31.69 -17.36 -15.67
N THR A 106 -32.05 -16.14 -16.05
CA THR A 106 -33.42 -15.79 -16.44
C THR A 106 -33.46 -15.64 -17.96
N VAL A 107 -34.47 -16.21 -18.59
CA VAL A 107 -34.64 -16.25 -20.05
C VAL A 107 -35.70 -15.24 -20.47
N ILE A 108 -35.42 -14.54 -21.55
CA ILE A 108 -36.35 -13.63 -22.22
C ILE A 108 -36.47 -14.08 -23.67
N GLU A 109 -37.70 -14.31 -24.11
CA GLU A 109 -37.97 -14.72 -25.49
C GLU A 109 -38.98 -13.79 -26.14
N PHE A 110 -38.74 -13.45 -27.41
CA PHE A 110 -39.58 -12.60 -28.22
C PHE A 110 -39.89 -13.21 -29.57
N ILE A 111 -41.14 -13.06 -30.00
CA ILE A 111 -41.55 -13.12 -31.41
C ILE A 111 -42.01 -11.73 -31.82
N ASN A 112 -41.44 -11.18 -32.88
CA ASN A 112 -41.76 -9.84 -33.35
C ASN A 112 -41.62 -9.77 -34.88
N ASP A 113 -42.35 -8.84 -35.52
CA ASP A 113 -42.10 -8.50 -36.92
C ASP A 113 -40.65 -8.04 -37.07
N ASP A 114 -39.94 -8.53 -38.10
CA ASP A 114 -38.58 -8.07 -38.32
C ASP A 114 -38.53 -6.58 -38.66
N MET A 115 -37.62 -5.86 -38.01
CA MET A 115 -37.37 -4.44 -38.25
C MET A 115 -35.96 -4.06 -37.79
N PRO A 116 -35.36 -3.00 -38.37
CA PRO A 116 -34.09 -2.50 -37.87
C PRO A 116 -34.14 -2.13 -36.39
N PHE A 117 -33.00 -2.27 -35.71
CA PHE A 117 -32.74 -1.81 -34.34
C PHE A 117 -33.31 -2.67 -33.18
N LEU A 118 -33.86 -3.87 -33.44
CA LEU A 118 -34.49 -4.68 -32.39
C LEU A 118 -33.49 -5.15 -31.32
N VAL A 119 -32.48 -5.92 -31.71
CA VAL A 119 -31.54 -6.57 -30.77
C VAL A 119 -30.74 -5.53 -29.98
N ASP A 120 -30.23 -4.53 -30.68
CA ASP A 120 -29.45 -3.42 -30.12
C ASP A 120 -30.28 -2.58 -29.14
N SER A 121 -31.57 -2.35 -29.42
CA SER A 121 -32.45 -1.63 -28.47
C SER A 121 -32.84 -2.48 -27.25
N ILE A 122 -33.08 -3.78 -27.44
CA ILE A 122 -33.35 -4.72 -26.34
C ILE A 122 -32.12 -4.83 -25.42
N ALA A 123 -30.95 -5.08 -25.99
CA ALA A 123 -29.70 -5.19 -25.23
C ALA A 123 -29.41 -3.89 -24.48
N MET A 124 -29.69 -2.74 -25.09
CA MET A 124 -29.55 -1.44 -24.45
C MET A 124 -30.47 -1.30 -23.21
N GLU A 125 -31.72 -1.75 -23.28
CA GLU A 125 -32.65 -1.68 -22.14
C GLU A 125 -32.19 -2.54 -20.97
N ILE A 126 -31.77 -3.77 -21.25
CA ILE A 126 -31.30 -4.72 -20.24
C ILE A 126 -30.07 -4.12 -19.52
N ASN A 127 -29.10 -3.63 -20.28
CA ASN A 127 -27.91 -2.98 -19.74
C ASN A 127 -28.24 -1.70 -18.95
N ARG A 128 -29.23 -0.91 -19.38
CA ARG A 128 -29.67 0.32 -18.69
C ARG A 128 -30.22 0.03 -17.29
N GLN A 129 -30.83 -1.14 -17.09
CA GLN A 129 -31.29 -1.60 -15.78
C GLN A 129 -30.20 -2.29 -14.95
N GLY A 130 -28.94 -2.26 -15.43
CA GLY A 130 -27.78 -2.83 -14.74
C GLY A 130 -27.80 -4.36 -14.70
N ILE A 131 -28.43 -5.00 -15.69
CA ILE A 131 -28.56 -6.46 -15.79
C ILE A 131 -27.54 -6.94 -16.82
N ALA A 132 -26.72 -7.93 -16.45
CA ALA A 132 -25.76 -8.53 -17.36
C ALA A 132 -26.45 -9.51 -18.33
N ILE A 133 -26.15 -9.37 -19.62
CA ILE A 133 -26.54 -10.32 -20.67
C ILE A 133 -25.46 -11.40 -20.76
N GLN A 134 -25.87 -12.65 -20.75
CA GLN A 134 -25.00 -13.81 -20.90
C GLN A 134 -25.03 -14.34 -22.33
N GLN A 135 -26.20 -14.36 -22.97
CA GLN A 135 -26.35 -14.89 -24.32
C GLN A 135 -27.47 -14.19 -25.08
N ILE A 136 -27.32 -14.03 -26.40
CA ILE A 136 -28.35 -13.58 -27.33
C ILE A 136 -28.32 -14.50 -28.55
N ALA A 137 -29.47 -15.02 -28.95
CA ALA A 137 -29.69 -15.63 -30.26
C ALA A 137 -30.82 -14.89 -30.98
N HIS A 138 -30.65 -14.57 -32.26
CA HIS A 138 -31.62 -13.81 -33.05
C HIS A 138 -31.84 -14.41 -34.45
N PRO A 139 -32.34 -15.66 -34.54
CA PRO A 139 -32.77 -16.19 -35.83
C PRO A 139 -33.85 -15.34 -36.48
N LEU A 140 -33.67 -15.14 -37.78
CA LEU A 140 -34.65 -14.55 -38.68
C LEU A 140 -35.27 -15.65 -39.53
N PHE A 141 -36.60 -15.75 -39.46
CA PHE A 141 -37.34 -16.73 -40.25
C PHE A 141 -38.28 -16.03 -41.23
N ALA A 142 -38.43 -16.63 -42.41
CA ALA A 142 -39.53 -16.32 -43.30
C ALA A 142 -40.75 -17.15 -42.85
N VAL A 143 -41.84 -16.47 -42.51
CA VAL A 143 -43.00 -17.08 -41.84
C VAL A 143 -44.28 -16.81 -42.62
N SER A 144 -45.05 -17.87 -42.89
CA SER A 144 -46.43 -17.74 -43.34
C SER A 144 -47.36 -18.09 -42.19
N ARG A 145 -48.38 -17.25 -41.97
CA ARG A 145 -49.41 -17.43 -40.94
C ARG A 145 -50.79 -17.35 -41.54
N ASP A 146 -51.74 -18.03 -40.93
CA ASP A 146 -53.16 -17.91 -41.28
C ASP A 146 -53.79 -16.61 -40.70
N ASN A 147 -55.09 -16.41 -40.93
CA ASN A 147 -55.82 -15.23 -40.45
C ASN A 147 -55.96 -15.17 -38.91
N HIS A 148 -55.68 -16.26 -38.20
CA HIS A 148 -55.69 -16.34 -36.74
C HIS A 148 -54.30 -16.10 -36.14
N GLY A 149 -53.27 -15.95 -36.96
CA GLY A 149 -51.88 -15.76 -36.54
C GLY A 149 -51.15 -17.08 -36.26
N THR A 150 -51.76 -18.22 -36.57
CA THR A 150 -51.13 -19.53 -36.44
C THR A 150 -50.21 -19.78 -37.62
N VAL A 151 -49.00 -20.25 -37.34
CA VAL A 151 -48.00 -20.57 -38.38
C VAL A 151 -48.44 -21.71 -39.29
N THR A 152 -48.24 -21.51 -40.60
CA THR A 152 -48.49 -22.52 -41.64
C THR A 152 -47.20 -22.97 -42.32
N SER A 153 -46.16 -22.13 -42.35
CA SER A 153 -44.80 -22.52 -42.74
C SER A 153 -43.74 -21.66 -42.06
N LEU A 154 -42.59 -22.29 -41.78
CA LEU A 154 -41.39 -21.65 -41.25
C LEU A 154 -40.18 -22.11 -42.06
N SER A 155 -39.41 -21.17 -42.60
CA SER A 155 -38.24 -21.48 -43.41
C SER A 155 -37.11 -20.45 -43.20
N PRO A 156 -35.87 -20.77 -43.60
CA PRO A 156 -34.81 -19.77 -43.71
C PRO A 156 -35.22 -18.61 -44.64
N ILE A 157 -34.48 -17.50 -44.54
CA ILE A 157 -34.76 -16.26 -45.28
C ILE A 157 -34.78 -16.54 -46.80
N THR A 158 -35.86 -16.13 -47.45
CA THR A 158 -35.98 -16.06 -48.92
C THR A 158 -36.46 -14.66 -49.34
N GLU A 159 -36.02 -14.18 -50.51
CA GLU A 159 -36.34 -12.81 -50.96
C GLU A 159 -37.85 -12.56 -51.07
N GLY A 160 -38.31 -11.40 -50.58
CA GLY A 160 -39.68 -10.91 -50.76
C GLY A 160 -40.73 -11.45 -49.79
N GLN A 161 -40.35 -12.27 -48.81
CA GLN A 161 -41.26 -12.79 -47.78
C GLN A 161 -41.29 -11.92 -46.51
N LYS A 162 -42.35 -12.04 -45.70
CA LYS A 162 -42.39 -11.40 -44.38
C LYS A 162 -41.47 -12.15 -43.43
N LEU A 163 -40.61 -11.38 -42.76
CA LEU A 163 -39.65 -11.91 -41.80
C LEU A 163 -40.14 -11.68 -40.37
N GLU A 164 -39.90 -12.65 -39.52
CA GLU A 164 -40.09 -12.54 -38.08
C GLU A 164 -38.74 -12.69 -37.37
N SER A 165 -38.54 -11.84 -36.37
CA SER A 165 -37.42 -11.89 -35.44
C SER A 165 -37.77 -12.77 -34.24
N TRP A 166 -37.02 -13.86 -34.06
CA TRP A 166 -37.15 -14.79 -32.95
C TRP A 166 -35.95 -14.59 -32.04
N ILE A 167 -36.13 -13.86 -30.93
CA ILE A 167 -35.01 -13.43 -30.10
C ILE A 167 -35.03 -14.19 -28.77
N HIS A 168 -33.95 -14.90 -28.46
CA HIS A 168 -33.74 -15.58 -27.19
C HIS A 168 -32.58 -14.94 -26.45
N ILE A 169 -32.79 -14.53 -25.20
CA ILE A 169 -31.79 -13.85 -24.40
C ILE A 169 -31.70 -14.50 -23.03
N GLU A 170 -30.48 -14.80 -22.61
CA GLU A 170 -30.18 -15.21 -21.24
C GLU A 170 -29.50 -14.09 -20.48
N ILE A 171 -30.00 -13.81 -19.29
CA ILE A 171 -29.47 -12.80 -18.37
C ILE A 171 -29.13 -13.42 -17.01
N GLU A 172 -28.41 -12.66 -16.18
CA GLU A 172 -28.22 -13.02 -14.77
C GLU A 172 -29.55 -13.40 -14.08
N ARG A 173 -29.51 -14.32 -13.12
CA ARG A 173 -30.72 -14.79 -12.44
C ARG A 173 -31.40 -13.66 -11.66
N ILE A 174 -32.65 -13.38 -12.01
CA ILE A 174 -33.51 -12.47 -11.26
C ILE A 174 -34.62 -13.26 -10.56
N THR A 175 -34.68 -13.15 -9.23
CA THR A 175 -35.73 -13.79 -8.40
C THR A 175 -36.79 -12.81 -7.92
N ASP A 176 -36.50 -11.50 -7.94
CA ASP A 176 -37.43 -10.44 -7.55
C ASP A 176 -38.47 -10.18 -8.65
N SER A 177 -39.75 -10.39 -8.33
CA SER A 177 -40.87 -10.19 -9.26
C SER A 177 -41.05 -8.73 -9.65
N ALA A 178 -40.70 -7.76 -8.79
CA ALA A 178 -40.78 -6.34 -9.12
C ALA A 178 -39.74 -5.97 -10.19
N ARG A 179 -38.52 -6.50 -10.08
CA ARG A 179 -37.45 -6.30 -11.06
C ARG A 179 -37.78 -6.97 -12.40
N ILE A 180 -38.36 -8.17 -12.40
CA ILE A 180 -38.86 -8.85 -13.62
C ILE A 180 -39.95 -8.02 -14.30
N LYS A 181 -40.92 -7.51 -13.53
CA LYS A 181 -41.98 -6.65 -14.06
C LYS A 181 -41.42 -5.36 -14.68
N SER A 182 -40.51 -4.68 -13.98
CA SER A 182 -39.84 -3.47 -14.49
C SER A 182 -39.07 -3.72 -15.79
N LEU A 183 -38.38 -4.86 -15.88
CA LEU A 183 -37.69 -5.28 -17.10
C LEU A 183 -38.67 -5.49 -18.25
N GLY A 184 -39.75 -6.25 -18.02
CA GLY A 184 -40.77 -6.50 -19.03
C GLY A 184 -41.47 -5.23 -19.51
N ASP A 185 -41.89 -4.35 -18.60
CA ASP A 185 -42.51 -3.07 -18.93
C ASP A 185 -41.56 -2.19 -19.77
N GLY A 186 -40.27 -2.16 -19.41
CA GLY A 186 -39.24 -1.41 -20.14
C GLY A 186 -38.99 -1.93 -21.56
N LEU A 187 -38.89 -3.25 -21.73
CA LEU A 187 -38.67 -3.90 -23.03
C LEU A 187 -39.84 -3.67 -23.99
N VAL A 188 -41.08 -3.78 -23.50
CA VAL A 188 -42.28 -3.50 -24.29
C VAL A 188 -42.31 -2.04 -24.74
N ALA A 189 -41.98 -1.10 -23.85
CA ALA A 189 -41.92 0.32 -24.20
C ALA A 189 -40.86 0.62 -25.28
N VAL A 190 -39.66 0.03 -25.14
CA VAL A 190 -38.58 0.17 -26.11
C VAL A 190 -38.97 -0.39 -27.48
N LEU A 191 -39.58 -1.57 -27.53
CA LEU A 191 -40.05 -2.16 -28.78
C LEU A 191 -41.15 -1.34 -29.46
N ALA A 192 -42.01 -0.68 -28.68
CA ALA A 192 -42.98 0.28 -29.21
C ALA A 192 -42.31 1.52 -29.83
N ASP A 193 -41.25 2.03 -29.19
CA ASP A 193 -40.45 3.14 -29.72
C ASP A 193 -39.72 2.76 -31.02
N VAL A 194 -39.10 1.58 -31.09
CA VAL A 194 -38.46 1.05 -32.30
C VAL A 194 -39.47 1.01 -33.45
N ARG A 195 -40.63 0.40 -33.20
CA ARG A 195 -41.70 0.28 -34.19
C ARG A 195 -42.21 1.64 -34.66
N ALA A 196 -42.42 2.59 -33.74
CA ALA A 196 -42.85 3.93 -34.08
C ALA A 196 -41.82 4.66 -34.95
N ALA A 197 -40.53 4.59 -34.58
CA ALA A 197 -39.44 5.22 -35.32
C ALA A 197 -39.30 4.64 -36.73
N VAL A 198 -39.30 3.31 -36.87
CA VAL A 198 -39.17 2.62 -38.18
C VAL A 198 -40.38 2.91 -39.07
N ALA A 199 -41.61 2.79 -38.54
CA ALA A 199 -42.82 2.99 -39.34
C ALA A 199 -43.00 4.43 -39.83
N ASP A 200 -42.55 5.43 -39.06
CA ASP A 200 -42.64 6.84 -39.45
C ASP A 200 -41.37 7.36 -40.13
N TRP A 201 -40.29 6.59 -40.23
CA TRP A 201 -39.05 7.05 -40.85
C TRP A 201 -39.23 7.62 -42.27
N PRO A 202 -40.02 7.01 -43.17
CA PRO A 202 -40.30 7.61 -44.48
C PRO A 202 -41.02 8.96 -44.38
N LYS A 203 -41.93 9.11 -43.40
CA LYS A 203 -42.66 10.37 -43.16
C LYS A 203 -41.74 11.45 -42.60
N MET A 204 -40.80 11.08 -41.72
CA MET A 204 -39.80 12.00 -41.18
C MET A 204 -38.85 12.49 -42.28
N LYS A 205 -38.41 11.60 -43.18
CA LYS A 205 -37.67 11.99 -44.39
C LYS A 205 -38.45 12.94 -45.28
N ALA A 206 -39.73 12.65 -45.54
CA ALA A 206 -40.59 13.55 -46.29
C ALA A 206 -40.72 14.93 -45.63
N LYS A 207 -40.70 14.99 -44.29
CA LYS A 207 -40.68 16.27 -43.55
C LYS A 207 -39.39 17.05 -43.69
N ILE A 208 -38.22 16.41 -43.80
CA ILE A 208 -37.00 17.15 -44.16
C ILE A 208 -37.12 17.75 -45.57
N GLN A 209 -37.65 17.00 -46.53
CA GLN A 209 -37.81 17.50 -47.91
C GLN A 209 -38.83 18.65 -48.00
N ASP A 210 -39.91 18.58 -47.22
CA ASP A 210 -40.90 19.65 -47.04
C ASP A 210 -40.24 20.93 -46.47
N VAL A 211 -39.37 20.78 -45.47
CA VAL A 211 -38.62 21.91 -44.90
C VAL A 211 -37.66 22.50 -45.93
N LEU A 212 -36.87 21.67 -46.63
CA LEU A 212 -35.93 22.11 -47.68
C LEU A 212 -36.61 22.92 -48.78
N SER A 213 -37.84 22.53 -49.16
CA SER A 213 -38.64 23.21 -50.18
C SER A 213 -39.20 24.56 -49.71
N ASN A 214 -39.29 24.78 -48.39
CA ASN A 214 -39.94 25.94 -47.76
C ASN A 214 -38.98 26.89 -47.03
N LEU A 215 -37.67 26.87 -47.34
CA LEU A 215 -36.68 27.77 -46.72
C LEU A 215 -36.71 29.22 -47.25
N GLY A 216 -37.55 29.55 -48.23
CA GLY A 216 -37.62 30.87 -48.86
C GLY A 216 -37.75 32.06 -47.90
N PRO A 217 -38.63 32.04 -46.87
CA PRO A 217 -38.73 33.12 -45.89
C PRO A 217 -37.44 33.37 -45.10
N ALA A 218 -36.62 32.33 -44.84
CA ALA A 218 -35.37 32.46 -44.10
C ALA A 218 -34.31 33.27 -44.87
N ALA A 219 -34.36 33.27 -46.21
CA ALA A 219 -33.42 34.02 -47.07
C ALA A 219 -33.49 35.55 -46.88
N LYS A 220 -34.54 36.06 -46.23
CA LYS A 220 -34.68 37.50 -45.93
C LYS A 220 -33.89 37.96 -44.71
N VAL A 221 -33.49 37.02 -43.84
CA VAL A 221 -32.92 37.33 -42.51
C VAL A 221 -31.58 36.62 -42.28
N VAL A 222 -31.38 35.46 -42.91
CA VAL A 222 -30.16 34.66 -42.81
C VAL A 222 -29.25 34.96 -44.00
N PRO A 223 -27.94 35.20 -43.80
CA PRO A 223 -27.00 35.38 -44.90
C PRO A 223 -27.04 34.21 -45.89
N LEU A 224 -26.96 34.51 -47.20
CA LEU A 224 -27.09 33.50 -48.27
C LEU A 224 -26.09 32.33 -48.10
N ALA A 225 -24.85 32.61 -47.73
CA ALA A 225 -23.84 31.57 -47.50
C ALA A 225 -24.19 30.62 -46.34
N GLU A 226 -24.81 31.15 -45.27
CA GLU A 226 -25.28 30.33 -44.14
C GLU A 226 -26.53 29.53 -44.53
N LEU A 227 -27.42 30.10 -45.34
CA LEU A 227 -28.60 29.43 -45.85
C LEU A 227 -28.24 28.26 -46.78
N ASP A 228 -27.29 28.46 -47.68
CA ASP A 228 -26.84 27.42 -48.61
C ASP A 228 -26.15 26.27 -47.86
N GLU A 229 -25.34 26.60 -46.85
CA GLU A 229 -24.72 25.57 -46.01
C GLU A 229 -25.74 24.82 -45.15
N ALA A 230 -26.74 25.51 -44.59
CA ALA A 230 -27.84 24.89 -43.88
C ALA A 230 -28.65 23.95 -44.79
N ARG A 231 -28.90 24.35 -46.05
CA ARG A 231 -29.55 23.50 -47.06
C ARG A 231 -28.73 22.24 -47.33
N ALA A 232 -27.42 22.39 -47.55
CA ALA A 232 -26.51 21.27 -47.75
C ALA A 232 -26.50 20.31 -46.56
N PHE A 233 -26.49 20.83 -45.33
CA PHE A 233 -26.55 20.02 -44.11
C PHE A 233 -27.87 19.25 -43.98
N LEU A 234 -29.01 19.90 -44.21
CA LEU A 234 -30.32 19.23 -44.12
C LEU A 234 -30.48 18.15 -45.20
N GLN A 235 -29.95 18.38 -46.40
CA GLN A 235 -29.93 17.39 -47.46
C GLN A 235 -29.02 16.21 -47.11
N TRP A 236 -27.82 16.49 -46.59
CA TRP A 236 -26.90 15.48 -46.08
C TRP A 236 -27.52 14.65 -44.95
N ALA A 237 -28.15 15.27 -43.96
CA ALA A 237 -28.86 14.57 -42.89
C ALA A 237 -30.00 13.68 -43.44
N GLY A 238 -30.73 14.16 -44.45
CA GLY A 238 -31.77 13.41 -45.15
C GLY A 238 -31.25 12.22 -45.96
N ASP A 239 -30.00 12.27 -46.40
CA ASP A 239 -29.32 11.24 -47.20
C ASP A 239 -28.60 10.19 -46.33
N ASN A 240 -29.31 9.65 -45.32
CA ASN A 240 -28.85 8.58 -44.43
C ASN A 240 -27.63 8.91 -43.54
N HIS A 241 -27.27 10.19 -43.38
CA HIS A 241 -26.26 10.59 -42.38
C HIS A 241 -26.85 10.86 -40.98
N PHE A 242 -28.18 10.84 -40.86
CA PHE A 242 -28.89 10.96 -39.59
C PHE A 242 -30.02 9.93 -39.49
N THR A 243 -30.00 9.11 -38.45
CA THR A 243 -31.09 8.19 -38.13
C THR A 243 -32.21 8.97 -37.41
N PHE A 244 -33.25 9.32 -38.16
CA PHE A 244 -34.43 9.99 -37.61
C PHE A 244 -35.22 9.07 -36.69
N LEU A 245 -35.37 9.45 -35.43
CA LEU A 245 -36.13 8.69 -34.43
C LEU A 245 -37.44 9.39 -34.04
N GLY A 246 -37.50 10.72 -34.17
CA GLY A 246 -38.72 11.47 -33.91
C GLY A 246 -38.73 12.83 -34.59
N TYR A 247 -39.94 13.31 -34.87
CA TYR A 247 -40.18 14.65 -35.40
C TYR A 247 -41.40 15.28 -34.73
N ARG A 248 -41.37 16.61 -34.52
CA ARG A 248 -42.55 17.37 -34.08
C ARG A 248 -42.44 18.83 -34.52
N ASN A 249 -43.58 19.47 -34.79
CA ASN A 249 -43.64 20.89 -35.17
C ASN A 249 -44.17 21.73 -33.98
N TYR A 250 -43.57 22.90 -33.78
CA TYR A 250 -43.93 23.83 -32.70
C TYR A 250 -44.26 25.22 -33.26
N GLU A 251 -45.14 25.89 -32.54
CA GLU A 251 -45.49 27.30 -32.71
C GLU A 251 -44.94 28.11 -31.53
N LEU A 252 -44.29 29.23 -31.82
CA LEU A 252 -43.74 30.14 -30.81
C LEU A 252 -44.78 31.21 -30.48
N LEU A 253 -45.31 31.17 -29.25
CA LEU A 253 -46.31 32.11 -28.75
C LEU A 253 -45.72 32.98 -27.63
N SER A 254 -46.02 34.27 -27.63
CA SER A 254 -45.75 35.15 -26.49
C SER A 254 -47.01 35.35 -25.66
N SER A 255 -46.91 35.18 -24.34
CA SER A 255 -47.95 35.54 -23.39
C SER A 255 -47.32 36.24 -22.19
N ASN A 256 -47.81 37.43 -21.82
CA ASN A 256 -47.30 38.25 -20.71
C ASN A 256 -45.77 38.48 -20.72
N GLY A 257 -45.17 38.68 -21.90
CA GLY A 257 -43.73 38.89 -22.05
C GLY A 257 -42.88 37.61 -22.03
N ASN A 258 -43.49 36.45 -21.78
CA ASN A 258 -42.81 35.15 -21.80
C ASN A 258 -43.11 34.38 -23.10
N ASP A 259 -42.04 33.91 -23.75
CA ASP A 259 -42.15 33.04 -24.91
C ASP A 259 -42.41 31.58 -24.49
N THR A 260 -43.27 30.89 -25.25
CA THR A 260 -43.61 29.48 -25.06
C THR A 260 -43.65 28.76 -26.40
N LEU A 261 -43.16 27.51 -26.43
CA LEU A 261 -43.27 26.64 -27.60
C LEU A 261 -44.48 25.70 -27.43
N LYS A 262 -45.52 25.94 -28.20
CA LYS A 262 -46.74 25.13 -28.24
C LYS A 262 -46.62 24.07 -29.33
N ILE A 263 -47.01 22.85 -29.02
CA ILE A 263 -47.00 21.73 -29.96
C ILE A 263 -48.15 21.89 -30.94
N ILE A 264 -47.86 21.77 -32.24
CA ILE A 264 -48.90 21.69 -33.27
C ILE A 264 -49.55 20.29 -33.21
N PRO A 265 -50.88 20.19 -32.99
CA PRO A 265 -51.57 18.91 -32.88
C PRO A 265 -51.32 18.00 -34.09
N ASN A 266 -51.24 16.69 -33.85
CA ASN A 266 -51.02 15.64 -34.87
C ASN A 266 -49.73 15.78 -35.71
N SER A 267 -48.79 16.63 -35.29
CA SER A 267 -47.50 16.79 -36.00
C SER A 267 -46.42 15.80 -35.57
N GLY A 268 -46.61 15.10 -34.44
CA GLY A 268 -45.64 14.18 -33.86
C GLY A 268 -45.48 12.88 -34.63
N LEU A 269 -44.23 12.49 -34.90
CA LEU A 269 -43.84 11.25 -35.58
C LEU A 269 -42.78 10.50 -34.76
N GLY A 270 -42.68 9.18 -34.96
CA GLY A 270 -41.69 8.34 -34.29
C GLY A 270 -41.87 8.33 -32.77
N VAL A 271 -40.76 8.41 -32.03
CA VAL A 271 -40.76 8.48 -30.55
C VAL A 271 -41.37 9.80 -30.01
N LEU A 272 -41.67 10.76 -30.88
CA LEU A 272 -42.38 12.00 -30.54
C LEU A 272 -43.88 11.95 -30.88
N ARG A 273 -44.46 10.78 -31.15
CA ARG A 273 -45.93 10.61 -31.18
C ARG A 273 -46.54 11.02 -29.83
N GLU A 274 -47.72 11.64 -29.84
CA GLU A 274 -48.47 11.95 -28.62
C GLU A 274 -49.61 10.96 -28.40
N PRO A 275 -49.90 10.57 -27.14
CA PRO A 275 -51.16 9.95 -26.78
C PRO A 275 -52.28 10.98 -26.50
N LYS A 276 -52.00 12.29 -26.46
CA LYS A 276 -52.96 13.38 -26.16
C LYS A 276 -52.94 14.45 -27.27
N LEU A 277 -53.99 15.28 -27.36
CA LEU A 277 -54.08 16.39 -28.32
C LEU A 277 -53.40 17.66 -27.76
N GLY A 278 -52.13 17.90 -28.12
CA GLY A 278 -51.44 19.18 -27.94
C GLY A 278 -50.96 19.49 -26.51
N GLY A 279 -50.00 20.42 -26.41
CA GLY A 279 -49.37 20.82 -25.13
C GLY A 279 -48.24 21.85 -25.31
N ILE A 280 -47.60 22.26 -24.20
CA ILE A 280 -46.42 23.14 -24.21
C ILE A 280 -45.14 22.28 -24.05
N SER A 281 -44.07 22.65 -24.73
CA SER A 281 -42.76 22.00 -24.56
C SER A 281 -42.21 22.21 -23.14
N ALA A 282 -42.30 21.20 -22.28
CA ALA A 282 -41.76 21.24 -20.91
C ALA A 282 -40.27 21.66 -20.89
N SER A 283 -39.45 21.03 -21.74
CA SER A 283 -38.01 21.31 -21.87
C SER A 283 -37.66 22.74 -22.29
N PHE A 284 -38.60 23.46 -22.91
CA PHE A 284 -38.44 24.88 -23.25
C PHE A 284 -38.97 25.77 -22.14
N ASN A 285 -40.07 25.36 -21.51
CA ASN A 285 -40.67 26.10 -20.40
C ASN A 285 -39.75 26.18 -19.17
N ASP A 286 -38.95 25.14 -18.94
CA ASP A 286 -38.00 25.04 -17.83
C ASP A 286 -36.72 25.88 -18.07
N LEU A 287 -36.54 26.48 -19.25
CA LEU A 287 -35.39 27.35 -19.52
C LEU A 287 -35.52 28.69 -18.79
N PRO A 288 -34.42 29.25 -18.24
CA PRO A 288 -34.35 30.64 -17.81
C PRO A 288 -34.81 31.63 -18.88
N GLU A 289 -35.39 32.74 -18.47
CA GLU A 289 -35.97 33.74 -19.37
C GLU A 289 -34.96 34.32 -20.37
N HIS A 290 -33.71 34.56 -19.96
CA HIS A 290 -32.66 35.03 -20.86
C HIS A 290 -32.30 33.99 -21.96
N LEU A 291 -32.45 32.69 -21.70
CA LEU A 291 -32.24 31.63 -22.69
C LEU A 291 -33.46 31.43 -23.59
N LYS A 292 -34.68 31.69 -23.11
CA LYS A 292 -35.89 31.68 -23.95
C LYS A 292 -35.82 32.71 -25.08
N LYS A 293 -35.17 33.86 -24.84
CA LYS A 293 -34.93 34.89 -25.87
C LYS A 293 -34.13 34.37 -27.07
N LEU A 294 -33.30 33.32 -26.91
CA LEU A 294 -32.58 32.69 -28.02
C LEU A 294 -33.53 32.04 -29.05
N ALA A 295 -34.77 31.70 -28.68
CA ALA A 295 -35.77 31.21 -29.62
C ALA A 295 -36.02 32.23 -30.75
N ARG A 296 -36.00 33.53 -30.44
CA ARG A 296 -36.19 34.62 -31.39
C ARG A 296 -34.93 35.05 -32.16
N SER A 297 -33.76 34.51 -31.82
CA SER A 297 -32.52 34.77 -32.58
C SER A 297 -32.68 34.38 -34.06
N PRO A 298 -32.16 35.16 -35.03
CA PRO A 298 -32.34 34.89 -36.46
C PRO A 298 -31.54 33.69 -37.00
N GLN A 299 -30.98 32.82 -36.16
CA GLN A 299 -30.27 31.60 -36.60
C GLN A 299 -31.24 30.51 -37.07
N LEU A 300 -31.09 30.04 -38.32
CA LEU A 300 -31.97 29.02 -38.91
C LEU A 300 -31.86 27.65 -38.22
N LEU A 301 -30.64 27.18 -38.00
CA LEU A 301 -30.37 25.86 -37.42
C LEU A 301 -29.94 25.95 -35.96
N VAL A 302 -30.45 25.03 -35.15
CA VAL A 302 -30.03 24.80 -33.77
C VAL A 302 -29.62 23.34 -33.63
N LEU A 303 -28.33 23.09 -33.45
CA LEU A 303 -27.74 21.76 -33.28
C LEU A 303 -27.24 21.59 -31.84
N THR A 304 -27.78 20.63 -31.10
CA THR A 304 -27.36 20.34 -29.71
C THR A 304 -27.73 18.90 -29.32
N LYS A 305 -27.42 18.49 -28.08
CA LYS A 305 -27.92 17.25 -27.50
C LYS A 305 -29.24 17.49 -26.77
N ALA A 306 -30.22 16.63 -26.99
CA ALA A 306 -31.44 16.58 -26.20
C ALA A 306 -31.15 16.14 -24.75
N ASN A 307 -32.14 16.33 -23.87
CA ASN A 307 -32.09 15.86 -22.48
C ASN A 307 -32.54 14.39 -22.33
N SER A 308 -33.16 13.83 -23.37
CA SER A 308 -33.61 12.45 -23.41
C SER A 308 -32.54 11.55 -24.04
N ARG A 309 -32.39 10.35 -23.47
CA ARG A 309 -31.59 9.28 -24.08
C ARG A 309 -32.38 8.59 -25.19
N ALA A 310 -31.66 8.07 -26.17
CA ALA A 310 -32.25 7.22 -27.18
C ALA A 310 -32.74 5.92 -26.55
N THR A 311 -33.95 5.52 -26.92
CA THR A 311 -34.54 4.21 -26.64
C THR A 311 -34.41 3.27 -27.83
N VAL A 312 -33.89 3.76 -28.97
CA VAL A 312 -33.74 3.02 -30.22
C VAL A 312 -32.28 3.06 -30.69
N HIS A 313 -31.81 1.94 -31.23
CA HIS A 313 -30.52 1.72 -31.90
C HIS A 313 -29.27 1.71 -31.02
N ARG A 314 -28.90 2.83 -30.36
CA ARG A 314 -27.68 2.88 -29.54
C ARG A 314 -27.82 3.75 -28.30
N PRO A 315 -27.15 3.38 -27.19
CA PRO A 315 -27.19 4.16 -25.97
C PRO A 315 -26.46 5.48 -26.18
N GLY A 316 -27.18 6.57 -25.98
CA GLY A 316 -26.64 7.91 -26.07
C GLY A 316 -27.74 8.95 -25.91
N TYR A 317 -27.35 10.20 -25.73
CA TYR A 317 -28.31 11.30 -25.82
C TYR A 317 -28.68 11.55 -27.27
N LEU A 318 -29.97 11.75 -27.50
CA LEU A 318 -30.50 12.08 -28.81
C LEU A 318 -29.89 13.40 -29.30
N ASP A 319 -29.48 13.42 -30.55
CA ASP A 319 -29.11 14.62 -31.28
C ASP A 319 -30.37 15.40 -31.65
N TYR A 320 -30.29 16.72 -31.51
CA TYR A 320 -31.37 17.66 -31.74
C TYR A 320 -31.05 18.51 -32.97
N ILE A 321 -31.91 18.45 -33.99
CA ILE A 321 -31.87 19.34 -35.15
C ILE A 321 -33.14 20.19 -35.12
N GLY A 322 -33.01 21.43 -34.65
CA GLY A 322 -34.06 22.44 -34.69
C GLY A 322 -33.92 23.33 -35.92
N ILE A 323 -35.01 23.51 -36.66
CA ILE A 323 -35.05 24.37 -37.85
C ILE A 323 -36.13 25.42 -37.61
N LYS A 324 -35.70 26.67 -37.46
CA LYS A 324 -36.62 27.78 -37.16
C LYS A 324 -37.51 28.10 -38.36
N ARG A 325 -38.76 28.42 -38.06
CA ARG A 325 -39.77 28.85 -39.04
C ARG A 325 -39.91 30.35 -38.97
N PHE A 326 -39.93 31.00 -40.13
CA PHE A 326 -40.03 32.44 -40.25
C PHE A 326 -41.33 32.83 -40.94
N ASP A 327 -41.93 33.95 -40.53
CA ASP A 327 -43.03 34.58 -41.26
C ASP A 327 -42.53 35.42 -42.45
N ALA A 328 -43.46 36.06 -43.17
CA ALA A 328 -43.14 36.91 -44.31
C ALA A 328 -42.28 38.15 -43.95
N ASN A 329 -42.29 38.56 -42.68
CA ASN A 329 -41.54 39.69 -42.13
C ASN A 329 -40.17 39.27 -41.55
N GLY A 330 -39.85 37.97 -41.58
CA GLY A 330 -38.59 37.45 -41.05
C GLY A 330 -38.60 37.23 -39.53
N GLN A 331 -39.75 37.22 -38.88
CA GLN A 331 -39.85 36.90 -37.45
C GLN A 331 -39.97 35.39 -37.23
N VAL A 332 -39.34 34.88 -36.17
CA VAL A 332 -39.45 33.46 -35.79
C VAL A 332 -40.86 33.19 -35.25
N ILE A 333 -41.58 32.27 -35.88
CA ILE A 333 -42.95 31.86 -35.53
C ILE A 333 -43.04 30.43 -34.97
N GLY A 334 -41.93 29.70 -34.92
CA GLY A 334 -41.92 28.31 -34.45
C GLY A 334 -40.67 27.56 -34.90
N GLU A 335 -40.71 26.23 -34.77
CA GLU A 335 -39.61 25.36 -35.20
C GLU A 335 -40.08 23.97 -35.64
N HIS A 336 -39.38 23.41 -36.60
CA HIS A 336 -39.36 21.98 -36.87
C HIS A 336 -38.31 21.34 -35.97
N ARG A 337 -38.70 20.33 -35.20
CA ARG A 337 -37.81 19.63 -34.28
C ARG A 337 -37.64 18.19 -34.74
N PHE A 338 -36.42 17.83 -35.13
CA PHE A 338 -36.01 16.45 -35.36
C PHE A 338 -35.14 15.98 -34.21
N ILE A 339 -35.36 14.75 -33.77
CA ILE A 339 -34.48 14.04 -32.84
C ILE A 339 -34.05 12.72 -33.44
N GLY A 340 -32.83 12.31 -33.13
CA GLY A 340 -32.25 11.10 -33.69
C GLY A 340 -30.80 10.93 -33.29
N LEU A 341 -30.05 10.23 -34.12
CA LEU A 341 -28.64 9.94 -33.89
C LEU A 341 -27.89 10.09 -35.20
N TYR A 342 -26.73 10.77 -35.18
CA TYR A 342 -25.82 10.72 -36.33
C TYR A 342 -25.39 9.28 -36.61
N THR A 343 -25.23 8.91 -37.89
CA THR A 343 -24.82 7.56 -38.30
C THR A 343 -23.31 7.37 -38.18
N SER A 344 -22.84 6.12 -38.26
CA SER A 344 -21.41 5.78 -38.17
C SER A 344 -20.55 6.51 -39.20
N SER A 345 -21.05 6.79 -40.39
CA SER A 345 -20.36 7.55 -41.44
C SER A 345 -20.07 8.99 -41.02
N SER A 346 -20.91 9.58 -40.17
CA SER A 346 -20.68 10.91 -39.60
C SER A 346 -19.47 10.93 -38.67
N TYR A 347 -19.20 9.83 -37.96
CA TYR A 347 -18.11 9.73 -37.00
C TYR A 347 -16.78 9.31 -37.64
N HIS A 348 -16.79 8.65 -38.79
CA HIS A 348 -15.57 8.12 -39.44
C HIS A 348 -15.23 8.80 -40.77
N GLY A 349 -16.14 9.61 -41.31
CA GLY A 349 -15.90 10.40 -42.52
C GLY A 349 -15.03 11.63 -42.26
N ASP A 350 -14.51 12.21 -43.35
CA ASP A 350 -13.71 13.43 -43.32
C ASP A 350 -14.61 14.63 -42.95
N PRO A 351 -14.35 15.31 -41.82
CA PRO A 351 -15.18 16.45 -41.41
C PRO A 351 -15.03 17.68 -42.32
N THR A 352 -14.04 17.70 -43.22
CA THR A 352 -13.91 18.71 -44.27
C THR A 352 -14.87 18.51 -45.43
N GLU A 353 -15.55 17.37 -45.51
CA GLU A 353 -16.62 17.10 -46.49
C GLU A 353 -18.02 17.31 -45.89
N ILE A 354 -18.15 17.27 -44.57
CA ILE A 354 -19.43 17.39 -43.87
C ILE A 354 -19.90 18.86 -43.88
N PRO A 355 -21.12 19.17 -44.38
CA PRO A 355 -21.65 20.52 -44.35
C PRO A 355 -21.70 21.10 -42.92
N LEU A 356 -21.55 22.42 -42.80
CA LEU A 356 -21.30 23.19 -41.58
C LEU A 356 -19.89 22.97 -40.99
N LEU A 357 -19.46 21.72 -40.85
CA LEU A 357 -18.14 21.39 -40.29
C LEU A 357 -17.00 21.84 -41.20
N ARG A 358 -17.14 21.61 -42.51
CA ARG A 358 -16.16 22.04 -43.51
C ARG A 358 -15.87 23.54 -43.48
N GLN A 359 -16.91 24.37 -43.33
CA GLN A 359 -16.74 25.82 -43.22
C GLN A 359 -16.08 26.20 -41.89
N LYS A 360 -16.49 25.56 -40.79
CA LYS A 360 -15.92 25.80 -39.46
C LYS A 360 -14.43 25.46 -39.41
N ILE A 361 -14.04 24.29 -39.95
CA ILE A 361 -12.63 23.88 -40.07
C ILE A 361 -11.86 24.84 -40.96
N ALA A 362 -12.38 25.21 -42.13
CA ALA A 362 -11.73 26.15 -43.03
C ALA A 362 -11.48 27.51 -42.36
N LYS A 363 -12.45 28.03 -41.59
CA LYS A 363 -12.29 29.28 -40.82
C LYS A 363 -11.18 29.17 -39.78
N VAL A 364 -11.10 28.06 -39.04
CA VAL A 364 -10.05 27.84 -38.02
C VAL A 364 -8.67 27.75 -38.68
N LEU A 365 -8.53 27.00 -39.78
CA LEU A 365 -7.28 26.86 -40.52
C LEU A 365 -6.82 28.20 -41.12
N ASN A 366 -7.74 28.94 -41.75
CA ASN A 366 -7.44 30.26 -42.33
C ASN A 366 -7.04 31.26 -41.25
N ARG A 367 -7.71 31.26 -40.09
CA ARG A 367 -7.37 32.11 -38.95
C ARG A 367 -6.02 31.73 -38.32
N ALA A 368 -5.65 30.45 -38.32
CA ALA A 368 -4.36 30.01 -37.79
C ALA A 368 -3.18 30.45 -38.69
N GLY A 369 -3.41 30.63 -39.99
CA GLY A 369 -2.43 31.19 -40.92
C GLY A 369 -1.22 30.30 -41.22
N TYR A 370 -1.24 29.02 -40.81
CA TYR A 370 -0.16 28.09 -41.12
C TYR A 370 -0.24 27.61 -42.57
N PRO A 371 0.89 27.53 -43.30
CA PRO A 371 0.91 26.88 -44.62
C PRO A 371 0.45 25.42 -44.52
N ALA A 372 -0.41 24.97 -45.44
CA ALA A 372 -1.02 23.62 -45.39
C ALA A 372 0.01 22.47 -45.33
N GLY A 373 1.16 22.64 -46.00
CA GLY A 373 2.25 21.65 -45.99
C GLY A 373 3.14 21.68 -44.74
N SER A 374 3.01 22.71 -43.89
CA SER A 374 3.86 22.86 -42.70
C SER A 374 3.50 21.83 -41.61
N HIS A 375 4.47 21.53 -40.75
CA HIS A 375 4.27 20.63 -39.61
C HIS A 375 3.10 21.09 -38.71
N ALA A 376 3.04 22.39 -38.38
CA ALA A 376 1.96 22.95 -37.57
C ALA A 376 0.60 22.89 -38.29
N GLY A 377 0.57 23.14 -39.60
CA GLY A 377 -0.64 23.04 -40.42
C GLY A 377 -1.21 21.62 -40.47
N LYS A 378 -0.36 20.62 -40.72
CA LYS A 378 -0.74 19.20 -40.72
C LYS A 378 -1.24 18.73 -39.35
N ASN A 379 -0.55 19.12 -38.27
CA ASN A 379 -0.96 18.74 -36.92
C ASN A 379 -2.28 19.41 -36.52
N LEU A 380 -2.50 20.68 -36.88
CA LEU A 380 -3.76 21.35 -36.62
C LEU A 380 -4.92 20.69 -37.37
N LEU A 381 -4.72 20.31 -38.64
CA LEU A 381 -5.72 19.56 -39.40
C LEU A 381 -6.01 18.22 -38.74
N SER A 382 -4.99 17.47 -38.31
CA SER A 382 -5.16 16.19 -37.60
C SER A 382 -5.90 16.35 -36.26
N ILE A 383 -5.66 17.44 -35.52
CA ILE A 383 -6.39 17.77 -34.29
C ILE A 383 -7.88 18.01 -34.59
N LEU A 384 -8.19 18.76 -35.66
CA LEU A 384 -9.56 19.04 -36.06
C LEU A 384 -10.26 17.79 -36.61
N ASP A 385 -9.54 16.97 -37.38
CA ASP A 385 -10.01 15.69 -37.92
C ASP A 385 -10.34 14.68 -36.81
N SER A 386 -9.50 14.59 -35.78
CA SER A 386 -9.72 13.71 -34.61
C SER A 386 -10.58 14.34 -33.52
N TYR A 387 -11.03 15.59 -33.66
CA TYR A 387 -11.87 16.26 -32.67
C TYR A 387 -13.21 15.53 -32.52
N PRO A 388 -13.82 15.43 -31.31
CA PRO A 388 -15.07 14.70 -31.17
C PRO A 388 -16.15 15.32 -32.07
N ARG A 389 -16.73 14.49 -32.94
CA ARG A 389 -17.66 14.95 -33.99
C ARG A 389 -18.87 15.66 -33.42
N ASP A 390 -19.47 15.09 -32.37
CA ASP A 390 -20.59 15.71 -31.65
C ASP A 390 -20.22 17.09 -31.10
N GLU A 391 -18.95 17.32 -30.73
CA GLU A 391 -18.49 18.64 -30.30
C GLU A 391 -18.26 19.59 -31.46
N LEU A 392 -17.68 19.14 -32.58
CA LEU A 392 -17.48 19.99 -33.76
C LEU A 392 -18.80 20.62 -34.25
N PHE A 393 -19.92 19.90 -34.16
CA PHE A 393 -21.23 20.46 -34.52
C PHE A 393 -21.67 21.59 -33.59
N GLN A 394 -21.30 21.56 -32.32
CA GLN A 394 -21.86 22.42 -31.27
C GLN A 394 -20.97 23.58 -30.84
N ILE A 395 -19.65 23.40 -30.87
CA ILE A 395 -18.67 24.42 -30.47
C ILE A 395 -18.70 25.62 -31.43
N ALA A 396 -18.60 26.83 -30.90
CA ALA A 396 -18.52 28.04 -31.73
C ALA A 396 -17.15 28.17 -32.42
N ASP A 397 -17.09 28.91 -33.52
CA ASP A 397 -15.87 29.07 -34.33
C ASP A 397 -14.69 29.64 -33.50
N ASP A 398 -14.96 30.62 -32.62
CA ASP A 398 -13.95 31.23 -31.74
C ASP A 398 -13.43 30.26 -30.67
N GLU A 399 -14.33 29.57 -29.97
CA GLU A 399 -13.96 28.60 -28.94
C GLU A 399 -13.21 27.40 -29.52
N LEU A 400 -13.59 26.96 -30.72
CA LEU A 400 -12.88 25.89 -31.44
C LEU A 400 -11.48 26.31 -31.81
N TYR A 401 -11.28 27.54 -32.30
CA TYR A 401 -9.96 28.07 -32.60
C TYR A 401 -9.08 28.07 -31.34
N GLU A 402 -9.56 28.63 -30.24
CA GLU A 402 -8.79 28.69 -28.99
C GLU A 402 -8.47 27.29 -28.45
N THR A 403 -9.43 26.37 -28.51
CA THR A 403 -9.24 24.99 -28.05
C THR A 403 -8.26 24.23 -28.94
N ALA A 404 -8.42 24.29 -30.26
CA ALA A 404 -7.55 23.61 -31.22
C ALA A 404 -6.12 24.14 -31.16
N MET A 405 -5.93 25.45 -31.02
CA MET A 405 -4.62 26.06 -30.82
C MET A 405 -4.03 25.70 -29.45
N GLY A 406 -4.85 25.59 -28.41
CA GLY A 406 -4.44 25.09 -27.11
C GLY A 406 -3.92 23.66 -27.18
N ILE A 407 -4.62 22.77 -27.89
CA ILE A 407 -4.20 21.38 -28.12
C ILE A 407 -2.90 21.35 -28.94
N LEU A 408 -2.79 22.17 -30.00
CA LEU A 408 -1.59 22.25 -30.81
C LEU A 408 -0.36 22.69 -29.99
N ARG A 409 -0.54 23.60 -29.03
CA ARG A 409 0.52 24.07 -28.11
C ARG A 409 0.94 23.02 -27.08
N LEU A 410 0.08 22.03 -26.77
CA LEU A 410 0.50 20.87 -25.98
C LEU A 410 1.55 20.07 -26.75
N GLY A 411 1.34 19.85 -28.04
CA GLY A 411 2.26 19.10 -28.89
C GLY A 411 2.60 17.74 -28.28
N GLU A 412 3.89 17.40 -28.25
CA GLU A 412 4.41 16.19 -27.60
C GLU A 412 4.74 16.39 -26.11
N ARG A 413 4.34 17.50 -25.50
CA ARG A 413 4.61 17.75 -24.07
C ARG A 413 3.62 16.96 -23.24
N ALA A 414 4.13 16.10 -22.35
CA ALA A 414 3.33 15.37 -21.37
C ALA A 414 2.79 16.29 -20.27
N ARG A 415 1.83 17.16 -20.62
CA ARG A 415 1.17 18.08 -19.68
C ARG A 415 -0.33 17.86 -19.66
N THR A 416 -0.89 17.86 -18.46
CA THR A 416 -2.33 17.81 -18.25
C THR A 416 -2.97 19.16 -18.60
N LYS A 417 -4.10 19.16 -19.31
CA LYS A 417 -4.84 20.37 -19.71
C LYS A 417 -6.34 20.11 -19.74
N LEU A 418 -7.14 21.09 -19.32
CA LEU A 418 -8.60 21.06 -19.41
C LEU A 418 -9.09 22.11 -20.42
N PHE A 419 -9.94 21.69 -21.35
CA PHE A 419 -10.76 22.58 -22.15
C PHE A 419 -12.22 22.38 -21.76
N LEU A 420 -12.88 23.45 -21.35
CA LEU A 420 -14.25 23.44 -20.84
C LEU A 420 -15.14 24.28 -21.75
N ARG A 421 -16.22 23.68 -22.26
CA ARG A 421 -17.27 24.38 -22.99
C ARG A 421 -18.61 24.17 -22.28
N ARG A 422 -19.43 25.21 -22.22
CA ARG A 422 -20.82 25.11 -21.76
C ARG A 422 -21.77 24.99 -22.94
N ASP A 423 -22.79 24.15 -22.82
CA ASP A 423 -23.89 24.08 -23.78
C ASP A 423 -24.67 25.40 -23.86
N LEU A 424 -25.23 25.71 -25.04
CA LEU A 424 -25.98 26.93 -25.33
C LEU A 424 -27.16 27.14 -24.37
N TYR A 425 -27.82 26.04 -23.96
CA TYR A 425 -28.96 26.07 -23.05
C TYR A 425 -28.59 25.74 -21.59
N ALA A 426 -27.30 25.74 -21.25
CA ALA A 426 -26.77 25.40 -19.93
C ALA A 426 -27.22 24.02 -19.40
N ARG A 427 -27.39 23.05 -20.31
CA ARG A 427 -27.84 21.68 -19.98
C ARG A 427 -26.69 20.74 -19.62
N PHE A 428 -25.48 21.07 -20.06
CA PHE A 428 -24.28 20.31 -19.74
C PHE A 428 -23.01 21.13 -19.98
N TYR A 429 -21.91 20.60 -19.47
CA TYR A 429 -20.55 21.00 -19.79
C TYR A 429 -19.85 19.90 -20.56
N SER A 430 -19.08 20.29 -21.56
CA SER A 430 -18.17 19.44 -22.30
C SER A 430 -16.75 19.70 -21.84
N CYS A 431 -16.11 18.67 -21.32
CA CYS A 431 -14.78 18.72 -20.73
C CYS A 431 -13.84 17.86 -21.56
N LEU A 432 -12.90 18.46 -22.29
CA LEU A 432 -11.81 17.74 -22.94
C LEU A 432 -10.58 17.82 -22.04
N ILE A 433 -10.19 16.68 -21.50
CA ILE A 433 -9.07 16.52 -20.58
C ILE A 433 -7.96 15.79 -21.33
N TYR A 434 -6.84 16.46 -21.52
CA TYR A 434 -5.60 15.84 -22.00
C TYR A 434 -4.73 15.55 -20.79
N LEU A 435 -4.16 14.36 -20.70
CA LEU A 435 -3.20 13.98 -19.66
C LEU A 435 -2.15 13.03 -20.26
N PRO A 436 -0.94 12.91 -19.66
CA PRO A 436 0.02 11.90 -20.08
C PRO A 436 -0.64 10.52 -20.14
N ARG A 437 -0.46 9.80 -21.25
CA ARG A 437 -1.08 8.48 -21.48
C ARG A 437 -0.79 7.51 -20.34
N GLU A 438 0.44 7.58 -19.85
CA GLU A 438 1.00 6.79 -18.78
C GLU A 438 0.39 7.11 -17.38
N ASN A 439 -0.35 8.22 -17.25
CA ASN A 439 -1.05 8.60 -16.02
C ASN A 439 -2.55 8.24 -16.06
N TYR A 440 -3.06 7.75 -17.20
CA TYR A 440 -4.45 7.34 -17.33
C TYR A 440 -4.65 5.96 -16.69
N ASN A 441 -5.62 5.87 -15.77
CA ASN A 441 -6.20 4.62 -15.31
C ASN A 441 -7.67 4.84 -14.89
N THR A 442 -8.36 3.74 -14.62
CA THR A 442 -9.77 3.72 -14.20
C THR A 442 -10.02 4.61 -12.98
N ASP A 443 -9.14 4.58 -11.96
CA ASP A 443 -9.30 5.34 -10.72
C ASP A 443 -9.15 6.84 -10.93
N VAL A 444 -8.16 7.27 -11.72
CA VAL A 444 -7.97 8.67 -12.11
C VAL A 444 -9.22 9.16 -12.83
N ARG A 445 -9.76 8.38 -13.78
CA ARG A 445 -11.00 8.75 -14.48
C ARG A 445 -12.19 8.87 -13.51
N VAL A 446 -12.38 7.95 -12.56
CA VAL A 446 -13.47 8.07 -11.56
C VAL A 446 -13.30 9.34 -10.73
N LYS A 447 -12.09 9.60 -10.20
CA LYS A 447 -11.80 10.80 -9.41
C LYS A 447 -12.07 12.09 -10.20
N LEU A 448 -11.66 12.14 -11.47
CA LEU A 448 -11.94 13.27 -12.35
C LEU A 448 -13.43 13.44 -12.62
N GLN A 449 -14.16 12.33 -12.84
CA GLN A 449 -15.60 12.35 -13.05
C GLN A 449 -16.33 12.93 -11.83
N ASP A 450 -15.98 12.48 -10.62
CA ASP A 450 -16.59 12.96 -9.38
C ASP A 450 -16.22 14.42 -9.07
N LEU A 451 -14.96 14.80 -9.32
CA LEU A 451 -14.51 16.19 -9.20
C LEU A 451 -15.32 17.11 -10.12
N LEU A 452 -15.44 16.76 -11.40
CA LEU A 452 -16.16 17.55 -12.39
C LEU A 452 -17.66 17.60 -12.09
N LYS A 453 -18.29 16.48 -11.73
CA LYS A 453 -19.69 16.47 -11.28
C LYS A 453 -19.92 17.41 -10.11
N LYS A 454 -19.04 17.38 -9.09
CA LYS A 454 -19.16 18.24 -7.91
C LYS A 454 -18.96 19.72 -8.26
N LYS A 455 -17.89 20.05 -8.99
CA LYS A 455 -17.52 21.45 -9.29
C LYS A 455 -18.46 22.13 -10.28
N LEU A 456 -19.07 21.36 -11.17
CA LEU A 456 -19.97 21.88 -12.21
C LEU A 456 -21.45 21.76 -11.82
N ASN A 457 -21.77 21.38 -10.57
CA ASN A 457 -23.14 21.09 -10.10
C ASN A 457 -23.89 20.11 -11.03
N GLY A 458 -23.18 19.05 -11.43
CA GLY A 458 -23.67 18.05 -12.38
C GLY A 458 -24.45 16.91 -11.72
N SER A 459 -25.53 16.48 -12.36
CA SER A 459 -26.36 15.34 -11.95
C SER A 459 -25.78 14.00 -12.42
N SER A 460 -25.22 13.99 -13.63
CA SER A 460 -24.57 12.82 -14.23
C SER A 460 -23.37 13.23 -15.07
N ALA A 461 -22.47 12.29 -15.34
CA ALA A 461 -21.36 12.49 -16.27
C ALA A 461 -21.18 11.25 -17.13
N GLU A 462 -21.01 11.45 -18.43
CA GLU A 462 -20.59 10.44 -19.39
C GLU A 462 -19.17 10.71 -19.80
N PHE A 463 -18.44 9.67 -20.21
CA PHE A 463 -17.07 9.83 -20.67
C PHE A 463 -16.81 8.96 -21.91
N ASN A 464 -15.89 9.43 -22.74
CA ASN A 464 -15.25 8.68 -23.79
C ASN A 464 -13.73 8.88 -23.65
N VAL A 465 -12.96 7.80 -23.76
CA VAL A 465 -11.50 7.86 -23.71
C VAL A 465 -10.93 7.45 -25.04
N GLN A 466 -10.04 8.29 -25.57
CA GLN A 466 -9.27 7.97 -26.75
C GLN A 466 -7.79 7.82 -26.37
N LEU A 467 -7.27 6.63 -26.61
CA LEU A 467 -5.84 6.31 -26.52
C LEU A 467 -5.34 6.13 -27.96
N THR A 468 -4.31 6.89 -28.32
CA THR A 468 -3.69 6.85 -29.66
C THR A 468 -2.17 6.62 -29.51
N GLU A 469 -1.42 6.70 -30.61
CA GLU A 469 0.05 6.73 -30.58
C GLU A 469 0.61 7.99 -29.89
N SER A 470 -0.23 9.01 -29.64
CA SER A 470 0.16 10.20 -28.89
C SER A 470 0.61 9.86 -27.47
N VAL A 471 1.55 10.67 -26.95
CA VAL A 471 1.98 10.64 -25.54
C VAL A 471 0.89 11.11 -24.58
N LEU A 472 -0.20 11.67 -25.09
CA LEU A 472 -1.36 12.12 -24.31
C LEU A 472 -2.57 11.20 -24.54
N ALA A 473 -3.24 10.84 -23.44
CA ALA A 473 -4.60 10.33 -23.48
C ALA A 473 -5.59 11.52 -23.50
N ARG A 474 -6.68 11.37 -24.27
CA ARG A 474 -7.79 12.33 -24.26
C ARG A 474 -9.00 11.69 -23.61
N ILE A 475 -9.52 12.34 -22.56
CA ILE A 475 -10.81 12.02 -21.99
C ILE A 475 -11.78 13.13 -22.37
N HIS A 476 -12.87 12.77 -23.03
CA HIS A 476 -14.00 13.66 -23.26
C HIS A 476 -15.09 13.32 -22.25
N MET A 477 -15.38 14.23 -21.32
CA MET A 477 -16.47 14.08 -20.35
C MET A 477 -17.61 15.06 -20.64
N LEU A 478 -18.84 14.55 -20.66
CA LEU A 478 -20.06 15.34 -20.75
C LEU A 478 -20.76 15.34 -19.38
N VAL A 479 -20.71 16.46 -18.67
CA VAL A 479 -21.27 16.62 -17.32
C VAL A 479 -22.62 17.34 -17.42
N ARG A 480 -23.70 16.63 -17.12
CA ARG A 480 -25.08 17.13 -17.24
C ARG A 480 -25.46 17.98 -16.04
N THR A 481 -26.12 19.11 -16.28
CA THR A 481 -26.55 20.06 -15.26
C THR A 481 -28.06 20.29 -15.35
N ASN A 482 -28.64 20.80 -14.27
CA ASN A 482 -30.03 21.25 -14.32
C ASN A 482 -30.12 22.53 -15.18
N PRO A 483 -31.13 22.66 -16.08
CA PRO A 483 -31.33 23.85 -16.88
C PRO A 483 -31.34 25.11 -16.01
N GLY A 484 -30.50 26.09 -16.36
CA GLY A 484 -30.37 27.35 -15.60
C GLY A 484 -29.42 27.33 -14.40
N SER A 485 -28.81 26.19 -14.07
CA SER A 485 -27.70 26.13 -13.12
C SER A 485 -26.47 26.84 -13.70
N LEU A 486 -26.21 28.06 -13.25
CA LEU A 486 -25.05 28.85 -13.63
C LEU A 486 -24.00 28.77 -12.52
N ALA A 487 -23.20 27.69 -12.53
CA ALA A 487 -21.97 27.69 -11.74
C ALA A 487 -20.96 28.63 -12.40
N GLU A 488 -20.47 29.64 -11.67
CA GLU A 488 -19.24 30.32 -12.06
C GLU A 488 -18.06 29.38 -11.78
N VAL A 489 -17.36 28.98 -12.83
CA VAL A 489 -16.28 27.99 -12.75
C VAL A 489 -14.98 28.67 -13.13
N ASP A 490 -14.09 28.83 -12.15
CA ASP A 490 -12.69 29.15 -12.44
C ASP A 490 -12.01 27.93 -13.10
N THR A 491 -11.89 28.00 -14.41
CA THR A 491 -11.32 26.91 -15.22
C THR A 491 -9.84 26.67 -14.88
N ALA A 492 -9.10 27.71 -14.50
CA ALA A 492 -7.69 27.61 -14.15
C ALA A 492 -7.48 26.98 -12.76
N ALA A 493 -8.36 27.28 -11.78
CA ALA A 493 -8.37 26.57 -10.51
C ALA A 493 -8.74 25.09 -10.68
N LEU A 494 -9.77 24.80 -11.48
CA LEU A 494 -10.19 23.43 -11.78
C LEU A 494 -9.08 22.63 -12.48
N GLU A 495 -8.38 23.23 -13.44
CA GLU A 495 -7.23 22.60 -14.09
C GLU A 495 -6.11 22.25 -13.09
N ARG A 496 -5.79 23.14 -12.14
CA ARG A 496 -4.77 22.86 -11.10
C ARG A 496 -5.17 21.68 -10.21
N GLU A 497 -6.44 21.58 -9.86
CA GLU A 497 -6.96 20.43 -9.10
C GLU A 497 -6.84 19.14 -9.93
N ILE A 498 -7.23 19.16 -11.21
CA ILE A 498 -7.08 18.02 -12.12
C ILE A 498 -5.61 17.58 -12.24
N VAL A 499 -4.68 18.53 -12.42
CA VAL A 499 -3.24 18.24 -12.48
C VAL A 499 -2.80 17.50 -11.23
N ALA A 500 -3.21 17.94 -10.04
CA ALA A 500 -2.88 17.28 -8.78
C ALA A 500 -3.43 15.84 -8.70
N PHE A 501 -4.66 15.60 -9.16
CA PHE A 501 -5.26 14.25 -9.21
C PHE A 501 -4.60 13.30 -10.21
N THR A 502 -4.03 13.84 -11.29
CA THR A 502 -3.39 13.05 -12.36
C THR A 502 -1.90 12.82 -12.14
N ARG A 503 -1.31 13.35 -11.06
CA ARG A 503 0.12 13.21 -10.78
C ARG A 503 0.44 11.81 -10.28
N ARG A 504 1.56 11.23 -10.76
CA ARG A 504 2.07 9.96 -10.22
C ARG A 504 2.53 10.15 -8.79
N TRP A 505 2.38 9.11 -7.96
CA TRP A 505 2.81 9.15 -6.57
C TRP A 505 4.31 9.49 -6.45
N GLU A 506 5.14 8.89 -7.30
CA GLU A 506 6.58 9.12 -7.42
C GLU A 506 6.90 10.59 -7.70
N GLU A 507 6.18 11.22 -8.63
CA GLU A 507 6.38 12.62 -8.98
C GLU A 507 6.04 13.53 -7.81
N GLY A 508 5.01 13.19 -7.03
CA GLY A 508 4.69 13.86 -5.77
C GLY A 508 5.83 13.74 -4.77
N VAL A 509 6.30 12.52 -4.52
CA VAL A 509 7.42 12.27 -3.60
C VAL A 509 8.68 13.04 -4.03
N PHE A 510 9.10 12.95 -5.29
CA PHE A 510 10.31 13.62 -5.73
C PHE A 510 10.19 15.15 -5.74
N ALA A 511 8.99 15.69 -5.96
CA ALA A 511 8.75 17.12 -5.80
C ALA A 511 8.90 17.55 -4.33
N ASP A 512 8.36 16.77 -3.41
CA ASP A 512 8.47 17.06 -1.97
C ASP A 512 9.91 16.87 -1.46
N VAL A 513 10.64 15.86 -1.97
CA VAL A 513 12.07 15.69 -1.73
C VAL A 513 12.86 16.89 -2.25
N ALA A 514 12.54 17.40 -3.45
CA ALA A 514 13.21 18.57 -4.00
C ALA A 514 12.96 19.81 -3.13
N ALA A 515 11.73 19.98 -2.62
CA ALA A 515 11.38 21.07 -1.72
C ALA A 515 12.09 20.97 -0.35
N ALA A 516 12.25 19.76 0.20
CA ALA A 516 12.82 19.55 1.54
C ALA A 516 14.36 19.45 1.55
N LEU A 517 14.95 18.80 0.54
CA LEU A 517 16.38 18.43 0.48
C LEU A 517 17.13 19.05 -0.71
N GLY A 518 16.44 19.77 -1.60
CA GLY A 518 17.00 20.39 -2.80
C GLY A 518 16.91 19.53 -4.06
N GLU A 519 17.01 20.20 -5.22
CA GLU A 519 16.81 19.58 -6.55
C GLU A 519 17.87 18.51 -6.84
N ASP A 520 19.11 18.70 -6.39
CA ASP A 520 20.21 17.73 -6.59
C ASP A 520 19.93 16.41 -5.86
N ALA A 521 19.39 16.47 -4.64
CA ALA A 521 19.03 15.30 -3.86
C ALA A 521 17.86 14.53 -4.51
N ALA A 522 16.84 15.26 -5.00
CA ALA A 522 15.72 14.64 -5.72
C ALA A 522 16.19 13.97 -7.02
N ASN A 523 17.08 14.61 -7.77
CA ASN A 523 17.64 14.03 -9.00
C ASN A 523 18.53 12.82 -8.74
N ALA A 524 19.31 12.82 -7.65
CA ALA A 524 20.07 11.65 -7.23
C ALA A 524 19.13 10.49 -6.88
N ALA A 525 18.08 10.73 -6.09
CA ALA A 525 17.10 9.71 -5.72
C ALA A 525 16.36 9.13 -6.95
N ARG A 526 15.98 9.98 -7.93
CA ARG A 526 15.39 9.53 -9.20
C ARG A 526 16.29 8.59 -9.99
N ARG A 527 17.61 8.80 -9.96
CA ARG A 527 18.59 7.92 -10.64
C ARG A 527 18.89 6.65 -9.84
N GLU A 528 18.81 6.73 -8.52
CA GLU A 528 19.17 5.65 -7.62
C GLU A 528 18.13 4.52 -7.61
N PHE A 529 16.84 4.85 -7.56
CA PHE A 529 15.76 3.89 -7.38
C PHE A 529 15.17 3.40 -8.71
N VAL A 530 14.74 2.13 -8.73
CA VAL A 530 13.95 1.56 -9.82
C VAL A 530 12.49 1.97 -9.62
N LEU A 531 11.90 2.59 -10.64
CA LEU A 531 10.51 3.04 -10.64
C LEU A 531 9.64 2.14 -11.55
N PRO A 532 8.34 1.99 -11.27
CA PRO A 532 7.60 2.54 -10.12
C PRO A 532 7.94 1.84 -8.80
N PHE A 533 7.67 2.51 -7.68
CA PHE A 533 7.81 1.86 -6.37
C PHE A 533 6.75 0.75 -6.19
N PRO A 534 7.00 -0.25 -5.32
CA PRO A 534 6.04 -1.32 -5.06
C PRO A 534 4.64 -0.78 -4.72
N ALA A 535 3.58 -1.37 -5.28
CA ALA A 535 2.21 -0.89 -5.12
C ALA A 535 1.81 -0.75 -3.63
N ALA A 536 2.10 -1.76 -2.82
CA ALA A 536 1.83 -1.74 -1.37
C ALA A 536 2.54 -0.58 -0.65
N TYR A 537 3.76 -0.22 -1.06
CA TYR A 537 4.47 0.91 -0.47
C TYR A 537 3.79 2.25 -0.83
N ARG A 538 3.36 2.41 -2.09
CA ARG A 538 2.67 3.62 -2.58
C ARG A 538 1.29 3.82 -1.94
N GLU A 539 0.60 2.74 -1.63
CA GLU A 539 -0.71 2.77 -0.96
C GLU A 539 -0.59 3.10 0.53
N ASP A 540 0.43 2.57 1.19
CA ASP A 540 0.59 2.66 2.65
C ASP A 540 1.39 3.88 3.12
N THR A 541 2.16 4.51 2.23
CA THR A 541 3.15 5.53 2.60
C THR A 541 2.76 6.89 2.04
N SER A 542 2.70 7.89 2.92
CA SER A 542 2.53 9.29 2.52
C SER A 542 3.82 9.84 1.90
N THR A 543 3.72 10.93 1.13
CA THR A 543 4.91 11.55 0.53
C THR A 543 5.89 12.05 1.60
N ALA A 544 5.39 12.59 2.71
CA ALA A 544 6.20 13.00 3.86
C ALA A 544 6.97 11.83 4.50
N GLN A 545 6.32 10.67 4.66
CA GLN A 545 7.00 9.48 5.21
C GLN A 545 8.03 8.93 4.22
N ALA A 546 7.75 8.97 2.91
CA ALA A 546 8.72 8.56 1.89
C ALA A 546 9.99 9.43 1.91
N ILE A 547 9.88 10.73 2.20
CA ILE A 547 11.05 11.62 2.41
C ILE A 547 11.87 11.17 3.62
N ALA A 548 11.21 10.85 4.74
CA ALA A 548 11.87 10.35 5.94
C ALA A 548 12.60 9.02 5.65
N ASP A 549 11.97 8.13 4.92
CA ASP A 549 12.57 6.86 4.49
C ASP A 549 13.80 7.06 3.62
N PHE A 550 13.74 7.98 2.65
CA PHE A 550 14.90 8.31 1.83
C PHE A 550 16.03 8.93 2.64
N THR A 551 15.70 9.77 3.62
CA THR A 551 16.71 10.38 4.49
C THR A 551 17.40 9.30 5.34
N ALA A 552 16.62 8.40 5.94
CA ALA A 552 17.14 7.29 6.74
C ALA A 552 17.97 6.29 5.92
N SER A 553 17.55 6.05 4.67
CA SER A 553 18.18 5.05 3.80
C SER A 553 19.52 5.51 3.20
N ARG A 554 19.76 6.82 3.10
CA ARG A 554 21.05 7.40 2.66
C ARG A 554 22.21 7.12 3.60
N ALA A 555 21.94 6.83 4.88
CA ALA A 555 22.96 6.48 5.86
C ALA A 555 23.41 5.01 5.76
N LEU A 556 22.71 4.19 4.96
CA LEU A 556 22.98 2.76 4.85
C LEU A 556 24.16 2.45 3.92
N SER A 557 25.01 1.54 4.36
CA SER A 557 26.08 0.96 3.56
C SER A 557 26.29 -0.52 3.91
N ALA A 558 27.28 -1.18 3.30
CA ALA A 558 27.64 -2.54 3.71
C ALA A 558 28.22 -2.59 5.14
N GLU A 559 28.90 -1.52 5.58
CA GLU A 559 29.47 -1.37 6.91
C GLU A 559 28.43 -0.95 7.97
N LEU A 560 27.42 -0.18 7.55
CA LEU A 560 26.30 0.24 8.37
C LEU A 560 24.98 -0.24 7.74
N PRO A 561 24.69 -1.56 7.81
CA PRO A 561 23.59 -2.16 7.06
C PRO A 561 22.22 -1.92 7.68
N LEU A 562 22.14 -1.36 8.89
CA LEU A 562 20.89 -1.13 9.61
C LEU A 562 20.78 0.33 10.06
N ASN A 563 19.63 0.92 9.80
CA ASN A 563 19.19 2.16 10.42
C ASN A 563 17.75 1.99 10.91
N VAL A 564 17.33 2.76 11.90
CA VAL A 564 15.99 2.63 12.52
C VAL A 564 15.40 3.99 12.83
N ALA A 565 14.07 4.08 12.86
CA ALA A 565 13.35 5.29 13.23
C ALA A 565 12.08 4.94 13.99
N LEU A 566 11.92 5.49 15.19
CA LEU A 566 10.67 5.49 15.92
C LEU A 566 9.88 6.74 15.49
N HIS A 567 8.60 6.62 15.19
CA HIS A 567 7.74 7.74 14.82
C HIS A 567 6.31 7.55 15.28
N LEU A 568 5.52 8.63 15.23
CA LEU A 568 4.10 8.61 15.53
C LEU A 568 3.30 8.72 14.24
N ASN A 569 2.28 7.87 14.10
CA ASN A 569 1.23 8.02 13.09
C ASN A 569 -0.10 8.29 13.82
N GLY A 570 -0.47 9.57 13.94
CA GLY A 570 -1.48 10.01 14.91
C GLY A 570 -0.99 9.76 16.34
N GLU A 571 -1.74 8.97 17.11
CA GLU A 571 -1.35 8.54 18.47
C GLU A 571 -0.64 7.18 18.48
N GLN A 572 -0.54 6.51 17.34
CA GLN A 572 0.03 5.16 17.27
C GLN A 572 1.55 5.19 17.12
N LEU A 573 2.26 4.48 17.99
CA LEU A 573 3.70 4.30 17.91
C LEU A 573 4.07 3.33 16.77
N ARG A 574 4.98 3.77 15.91
CA ARG A 574 5.51 3.02 14.77
C ARG A 574 7.02 2.94 14.84
N PHE A 575 7.57 1.81 14.43
CA PHE A 575 9.01 1.60 14.35
C PHE A 575 9.37 1.14 12.96
N ARG A 576 10.26 1.86 12.29
CA ARG A 576 10.80 1.49 10.99
C ARG A 576 12.23 1.01 11.13
N ALA A 577 12.53 -0.13 10.52
CA ALA A 577 13.89 -0.62 10.36
C ALA A 577 14.23 -0.68 8.88
N TYR A 578 15.36 -0.07 8.52
CA TYR A 578 15.86 0.04 7.16
C TYR A 578 17.11 -0.83 7.05
N HIS A 579 17.10 -1.81 6.15
CA HIS A 579 18.21 -2.74 6.02
C HIS A 579 18.78 -2.80 4.60
N PHE A 580 20.10 -2.81 4.50
CA PHE A 580 20.84 -2.84 3.24
C PHE A 580 20.92 -4.28 2.68
N GLY A 581 20.41 -4.47 1.46
CA GLY A 581 20.53 -5.70 0.66
C GLY A 581 19.60 -6.84 1.05
N GLN A 582 19.46 -7.14 2.35
CA GLN A 582 18.71 -8.29 2.86
C GLN A 582 17.53 -7.88 3.76
N PRO A 583 16.44 -8.65 3.82
CA PRO A 583 15.37 -8.41 4.78
C PRO A 583 15.76 -8.81 6.20
N ILE A 584 15.17 -8.16 7.19
CA ILE A 584 15.25 -8.56 8.59
C ILE A 584 14.22 -9.66 8.87
N THR A 585 14.63 -10.75 9.51
CA THR A 585 13.69 -11.80 9.93
C THR A 585 12.95 -11.40 11.20
N LEU A 586 11.65 -11.69 11.26
CA LEU A 586 10.82 -11.44 12.44
C LEU A 586 11.38 -12.08 13.71
N SER A 587 11.92 -13.31 13.61
CA SER A 587 12.53 -14.01 14.74
C SER A 587 13.75 -13.29 15.33
N THR A 588 14.38 -12.40 14.56
CA THR A 588 15.50 -11.57 15.04
C THR A 588 15.00 -10.28 15.68
N ALA A 589 14.05 -9.58 15.04
CA ALA A 589 13.59 -8.27 15.50
C ALA A 589 12.59 -8.33 16.67
N LEU A 590 11.67 -9.31 16.66
CA LEU A 590 10.60 -9.40 17.66
C LEU A 590 11.13 -9.49 19.10
N PRO A 591 12.10 -10.38 19.44
CA PRO A 591 12.60 -10.46 20.80
C PRO A 591 13.24 -9.15 21.29
N MET A 592 13.89 -8.40 20.39
CA MET A 592 14.49 -7.11 20.73
C MET A 592 13.41 -6.07 21.07
N LEU A 593 12.38 -5.96 20.23
CA LEU A 593 11.26 -5.03 20.44
C LEU A 593 10.48 -5.38 21.73
N GLU A 594 10.20 -6.66 21.96
CA GLU A 594 9.51 -7.12 23.18
C GLU A 594 10.30 -6.81 24.45
N ASN A 595 11.61 -7.05 24.44
CA ASN A 595 12.49 -6.71 25.55
C ASN A 595 12.63 -5.20 25.77
N MET A 596 12.39 -4.39 24.74
CA MET A 596 12.31 -2.93 24.83
C MET A 596 10.95 -2.40 25.32
N GLY A 597 10.01 -3.28 25.68
CA GLY A 597 8.76 -2.90 26.34
C GLY A 597 7.59 -2.59 25.40
N VAL A 598 7.70 -2.97 24.12
CA VAL A 598 6.62 -2.83 23.14
C VAL A 598 6.13 -4.21 22.67
N LYS A 599 4.88 -4.30 22.22
CA LYS A 599 4.35 -5.48 21.52
C LYS A 599 4.12 -5.14 20.07
N VAL A 600 4.50 -6.04 19.16
CA VAL A 600 4.28 -5.85 17.73
C VAL A 600 2.90 -6.37 17.34
N LYS A 601 2.05 -5.48 16.82
CA LYS A 601 0.69 -5.84 16.35
C LYS A 601 0.71 -6.38 14.91
N ASN A 602 1.50 -5.75 14.05
CA ASN A 602 1.73 -6.19 12.68
C ASN A 602 3.06 -5.65 12.16
N GLU A 603 3.55 -6.26 11.09
CA GLU A 603 4.71 -5.82 10.31
C GLU A 603 4.28 -5.71 8.84
N ARG A 604 4.79 -4.68 8.16
CA ARG A 604 4.81 -4.63 6.69
C ARG A 604 6.24 -4.46 6.21
N ALA A 605 6.65 -5.27 5.25
CA ALA A 605 7.99 -5.23 4.66
C ALA A 605 7.91 -4.78 3.20
N TYR A 606 8.74 -3.80 2.83
CA TYR A 606 8.81 -3.25 1.48
C TYR A 606 10.23 -3.42 0.94
N LYS A 607 10.35 -4.01 -0.26
CA LYS A 607 11.61 -4.10 -0.99
C LYS A 607 11.71 -2.94 -1.98
N ILE A 608 12.56 -1.96 -1.68
CA ILE A 608 12.81 -0.82 -2.55
C ILE A 608 14.02 -1.11 -3.42
N ALA A 609 13.78 -1.34 -4.71
CA ALA A 609 14.82 -1.69 -5.68
C ALA A 609 15.66 -0.47 -6.10
N ARG A 610 16.95 -0.70 -6.34
CA ARG A 610 17.93 0.31 -6.79
C ARG A 610 18.59 -0.15 -8.09
N ASN A 611 19.00 0.79 -8.94
CA ASN A 611 19.57 0.47 -10.25
C ASN A 611 20.96 -0.20 -10.14
N ASP A 612 21.89 0.45 -9.42
CA ASP A 612 23.30 0.03 -9.34
C ASP A 612 23.74 -0.36 -7.91
N ALA A 613 22.79 -0.75 -7.05
CA ALA A 613 23.05 -1.09 -5.66
C ALA A 613 22.09 -2.17 -5.14
N PRO A 614 22.46 -2.89 -4.06
CA PRO A 614 21.53 -3.77 -3.36
C PRO A 614 20.25 -3.05 -2.94
N PRO A 615 19.09 -3.74 -2.93
CA PRO A 615 17.82 -3.14 -2.55
C PRO A 615 17.83 -2.71 -1.09
N ILE A 616 16.96 -1.76 -0.75
CA ILE A 616 16.73 -1.34 0.64
C ILE A 616 15.44 -2.00 1.11
N TRP A 617 15.51 -2.72 2.21
CA TRP A 617 14.35 -3.30 2.86
C TRP A 617 13.85 -2.35 3.94
N ILE A 618 12.57 -1.99 3.89
CA ILE A 618 11.91 -1.16 4.89
C ILE A 618 10.91 -2.05 5.62
N HIS A 619 11.12 -2.27 6.92
CA HIS A 619 10.21 -2.98 7.80
C HIS A 619 9.49 -1.95 8.67
N ASP A 620 8.17 -1.90 8.59
CA ASP A 620 7.34 -0.96 9.34
C ASP A 620 6.46 -1.73 10.33
N TYR A 621 6.73 -1.54 11.62
CA TYR A 621 6.10 -2.24 12.73
C TYR A 621 5.07 -1.33 13.42
N SER A 622 3.84 -1.83 13.56
CA SER A 622 2.86 -1.27 14.49
C SER A 622 3.15 -1.72 15.91
N LEU A 623 3.38 -0.77 16.80
CA LEU A 623 3.70 -1.07 18.19
C LEU A 623 2.52 -0.74 19.12
N THR A 624 2.39 -1.52 20.19
CA THR A 624 1.59 -1.18 21.37
C THR A 624 2.46 -1.21 22.62
N HIS A 625 2.10 -0.42 23.63
CA HIS A 625 2.82 -0.33 24.89
C HIS A 625 1.86 -0.12 26.06
N SER A 626 2.32 -0.38 27.28
CA SER A 626 1.54 -0.20 28.51
C SER A 626 1.73 1.17 29.18
N VAL A 627 2.64 2.01 28.67
CA VAL A 627 2.92 3.34 29.24
C VAL A 627 1.77 4.31 28.96
N THR A 628 1.20 4.92 30.01
CA THR A 628 0.01 5.79 29.93
C THR A 628 0.24 7.10 29.18
N ALA A 629 1.46 7.66 29.24
CA ALA A 629 1.85 8.86 28.49
C ALA A 629 3.34 8.78 28.14
N ILE A 630 3.65 8.62 26.84
CA ILE A 630 5.03 8.61 26.35
C ILE A 630 5.43 10.06 26.01
N ASP A 631 6.52 10.52 26.61
CA ASP A 631 7.26 11.68 26.10
C ASP A 631 8.09 11.23 24.89
N PHE A 632 7.49 11.32 23.70
CA PHE A 632 8.11 10.82 22.48
C PHE A 632 9.44 11.51 22.17
N ALA A 633 9.55 12.82 22.44
CA ALA A 633 10.76 13.58 22.19
C ALA A 633 11.93 13.12 23.09
N ALA A 634 11.64 12.76 24.34
CA ALA A 634 12.65 12.24 25.27
C ALA A 634 13.05 10.78 25.00
N VAL A 635 12.21 10.00 24.30
CA VAL A 635 12.36 8.55 24.14
C VAL A 635 12.89 8.13 22.76
N SER A 636 12.45 8.74 21.66
CA SER A 636 12.72 8.22 20.30
C SER A 636 14.20 7.95 20.04
N ALA A 637 15.08 8.95 20.25
CA ALA A 637 16.51 8.79 20.04
C ALA A 637 17.16 7.74 20.97
N LYS A 638 16.70 7.64 22.22
CA LYS A 638 17.21 6.65 23.19
C LYS A 638 16.79 5.23 22.79
N PHE A 639 15.55 5.07 22.35
CA PHE A 639 15.00 3.81 21.88
C PHE A 639 15.75 3.34 20.63
N GLU A 640 15.90 4.21 19.63
CA GLU A 640 16.63 3.91 18.39
C GLU A 640 18.09 3.53 18.67
N ALA A 641 18.80 4.30 19.50
CA ALA A 641 20.17 4.01 19.89
C ALA A 641 20.29 2.69 20.66
N ALA A 642 19.39 2.42 21.62
CA ALA A 642 19.37 1.16 22.36
C ALA A 642 19.12 -0.03 21.43
N PHE A 643 18.17 0.06 20.50
CA PHE A 643 17.91 -1.00 19.52
C PHE A 643 19.15 -1.30 18.67
N LEU A 644 19.81 -0.28 18.12
CA LEU A 644 21.04 -0.46 17.34
C LEU A 644 22.17 -1.10 18.17
N ARG A 645 22.28 -0.74 19.45
CA ARG A 645 23.27 -1.33 20.37
C ARG A 645 22.98 -2.78 20.71
N VAL A 646 21.71 -3.17 20.87
CA VAL A 646 21.28 -4.57 21.03
C VAL A 646 21.57 -5.35 19.75
N TRP A 647 21.23 -4.79 18.59
CA TRP A 647 21.49 -5.40 17.28
C TRP A 647 22.98 -5.68 17.06
N ALA A 648 23.84 -4.71 17.40
CA ALA A 648 25.29 -4.84 17.35
C ALA A 648 25.89 -5.73 18.46
N LYS A 649 25.05 -6.33 19.35
CA LYS A 649 25.44 -7.14 20.51
C LYS A 649 26.39 -6.41 21.49
N SER A 650 26.35 -5.08 21.50
CA SER A 650 27.13 -4.24 22.41
C SER A 650 26.48 -4.10 23.79
N ILE A 651 25.20 -4.45 23.92
CA ILE A 651 24.45 -4.64 25.17
C ILE A 651 23.59 -5.90 25.07
N GLU A 652 23.17 -6.45 26.21
CA GLU A 652 22.32 -7.65 26.23
C GLU A 652 20.90 -7.37 25.70
N ASN A 653 20.30 -8.38 25.06
CA ASN A 653 18.88 -8.39 24.69
C ASN A 653 18.05 -9.02 25.83
N ASP A 654 17.74 -8.24 26.87
CA ASP A 654 16.98 -8.69 28.03
C ASP A 654 15.93 -7.65 28.46
N GLY A 655 15.11 -7.99 29.45
CA GLY A 655 13.95 -7.17 29.84
C GLY A 655 14.32 -5.82 30.45
N PHE A 656 15.58 -5.58 30.84
CA PHE A 656 16.03 -4.25 31.29
C PHE A 656 15.91 -3.20 30.19
N ASN A 657 16.00 -3.59 28.92
CA ASN A 657 15.92 -2.66 27.79
C ASN A 657 14.60 -1.88 27.75
N ARG A 658 13.52 -2.38 28.39
CA ARG A 658 12.23 -1.69 28.52
C ARG A 658 12.31 -0.38 29.30
N LEU A 659 13.32 -0.21 30.15
CA LEU A 659 13.56 1.02 30.90
C LEU A 659 13.89 2.20 29.99
N THR A 660 14.33 1.95 28.75
CA THR A 660 14.48 2.97 27.71
C THR A 660 13.15 3.65 27.41
N LEU A 661 12.06 2.87 27.40
CA LEU A 661 10.71 3.34 27.16
C LEU A 661 10.02 3.79 28.46
N THR A 662 10.06 2.98 29.52
CA THR A 662 9.27 3.21 30.75
C THR A 662 9.90 4.23 31.69
N ALA A 663 11.24 4.28 31.76
CA ALA A 663 12.00 5.16 32.64
C ALA A 663 12.74 6.27 31.88
N GLN A 664 12.67 6.28 30.54
CA GLN A 664 13.35 7.23 29.65
C GLN A 664 14.88 7.21 29.82
N LEU A 665 15.45 6.04 30.14
CA LEU A 665 16.89 5.88 30.36
C LEU A 665 17.66 5.66 29.06
N ALA A 666 18.89 6.16 28.98
CA ALA A 666 19.78 5.82 27.88
C ALA A 666 20.32 4.38 28.05
N ALA A 667 20.80 3.78 26.95
CA ALA A 667 21.28 2.40 26.96
C ALA A 667 22.44 2.17 27.96
N GLU A 668 23.30 3.17 28.15
CA GLU A 668 24.40 3.18 29.11
C GLU A 668 23.89 3.10 30.55
N ASP A 669 22.83 3.85 30.88
CA ASP A 669 22.23 3.86 32.22
C ASP A 669 21.51 2.55 32.51
N VAL A 670 20.85 1.98 31.51
CA VAL A 670 20.25 0.64 31.62
C VAL A 670 21.34 -0.42 31.92
N VAL A 671 22.54 -0.29 31.34
CA VAL A 671 23.68 -1.16 31.64
C VAL A 671 24.14 -1.04 33.11
N VAL A 672 24.05 0.15 33.72
CA VAL A 672 24.37 0.34 35.14
C VAL A 672 23.43 -0.49 36.03
N LEU A 673 22.11 -0.35 35.83
CA LEU A 673 21.13 -1.14 36.59
C LEU A 673 21.29 -2.64 36.33
N ARG A 674 21.51 -3.04 35.08
CA ARG A 674 21.79 -4.44 34.72
C ARG A 674 23.04 -4.95 35.46
N THR A 675 24.11 -4.17 35.54
CA THR A 675 25.35 -4.55 36.23
C THR A 675 25.10 -4.78 37.72
N TYR A 676 24.36 -3.90 38.39
CA TYR A 676 23.97 -4.10 39.78
C TYR A 676 23.08 -5.32 39.97
N ALA A 677 22.16 -5.60 39.05
CA ALA A 677 21.32 -6.79 39.09
C ALA A 677 22.14 -8.09 38.98
N LYS A 678 23.10 -8.14 38.05
CA LYS A 678 24.01 -9.28 37.88
C LYS A 678 24.89 -9.47 39.11
N TYR A 679 25.39 -8.38 39.70
CA TYR A 679 26.12 -8.44 40.97
C TYR A 679 25.25 -8.99 42.11
N LEU A 680 24.04 -8.48 42.30
CA LEU A 680 23.11 -8.93 43.34
C LEU A 680 22.78 -10.42 43.22
N LYS A 681 22.59 -10.95 42.00
CA LYS A 681 22.42 -12.40 41.81
C LYS A 681 23.57 -13.21 42.42
N GLN A 682 24.81 -12.74 42.29
CA GLN A 682 25.98 -13.40 42.85
C GLN A 682 26.08 -13.32 44.39
N THR A 683 25.31 -12.43 45.05
CA THR A 683 25.32 -12.28 46.51
C THR A 683 24.32 -13.19 47.23
N GLY A 684 23.65 -14.11 46.52
CA GLY A 684 22.59 -14.96 47.07
C GLY A 684 21.22 -14.29 47.08
N PHE A 685 21.01 -13.29 46.21
CA PHE A 685 19.73 -12.63 46.06
C PHE A 685 18.73 -13.56 45.34
N THR A 686 17.62 -13.89 46.01
CA THR A 686 16.74 -15.01 45.64
C THR A 686 15.79 -14.72 44.47
N TYR A 687 15.67 -13.46 44.04
CA TYR A 687 14.73 -13.06 43.00
C TYR A 687 15.30 -13.31 41.59
N SER A 688 14.45 -13.75 40.67
CA SER A 688 14.83 -13.99 39.27
C SER A 688 15.13 -12.67 38.55
N GLN A 689 15.97 -12.73 37.50
CA GLN A 689 16.29 -11.53 36.70
C GLN A 689 15.03 -10.87 36.15
N THR A 690 14.10 -11.66 35.59
CA THR A 690 12.84 -11.17 35.05
C THR A 690 12.01 -10.42 36.09
N TYR A 691 12.05 -10.85 37.36
CA TYR A 691 11.33 -10.16 38.42
C TYR A 691 12.01 -8.83 38.81
N LEU A 692 13.35 -8.77 38.79
CA LEU A 692 14.09 -7.51 38.97
C LEU A 692 13.77 -6.50 37.86
N GLU A 693 13.76 -6.97 36.60
CA GLU A 693 13.41 -6.18 35.43
C GLU A 693 11.99 -5.62 35.54
N GLN A 694 11.04 -6.46 35.97
CA GLN A 694 9.65 -6.06 36.16
C GLN A 694 9.50 -5.04 37.30
N ALA A 695 10.14 -5.25 38.46
CA ALA A 695 10.06 -4.33 39.59
C ALA A 695 10.59 -2.93 39.22
N LEU A 696 11.75 -2.85 38.56
CA LEU A 696 12.31 -1.58 38.09
C LEU A 696 11.42 -0.90 37.03
N ALA A 697 10.77 -1.68 36.16
CA ALA A 697 9.89 -1.12 35.14
C ALA A 697 8.54 -0.66 35.69
N THR A 698 7.98 -1.37 36.67
CA THR A 698 6.77 -0.95 37.41
C THR A 698 7.05 0.36 38.14
N HIS A 699 8.21 0.47 38.80
CA HIS A 699 8.64 1.65 39.56
C HIS A 699 9.65 2.50 38.77
N SER A 700 9.31 2.85 37.53
CA SER A 700 10.23 3.49 36.58
C SER A 700 10.76 4.86 37.03
N HIS A 701 10.02 5.57 37.87
CA HIS A 701 10.47 6.81 38.51
C HIS A 701 11.62 6.53 39.50
N ILE A 702 11.50 5.50 40.35
CA ILE A 702 12.57 5.07 41.27
C ILE A 702 13.80 4.59 40.49
N ALA A 703 13.61 3.84 39.39
CA ALA A 703 14.72 3.42 38.53
C ALA A 703 15.51 4.62 37.97
N ARG A 704 14.82 5.70 37.60
CA ARG A 704 15.43 6.95 37.15
C ARG A 704 16.17 7.67 38.27
N ASP A 705 15.59 7.70 39.46
CA ASP A 705 16.22 8.34 40.63
C ASP A 705 17.45 7.57 41.10
N LEU A 706 17.45 6.22 41.02
CA LEU A 706 18.63 5.38 41.28
C LEU A 706 19.78 5.73 40.32
N ILE A 707 19.49 5.96 39.05
CA ILE A 707 20.47 6.45 38.06
C ILE A 707 20.90 7.88 38.36
N ALA A 708 19.98 8.77 38.74
CA ALA A 708 20.32 10.12 39.16
C ALA A 708 21.27 10.11 40.38
N LEU A 709 21.06 9.21 41.33
CA LEU A 709 21.96 8.99 42.47
C LEU A 709 23.33 8.49 42.00
N PHE A 710 23.36 7.53 41.08
CA PHE A 710 24.61 7.04 40.50
C PHE A 710 25.41 8.16 39.83
N HIS A 711 24.77 8.99 39.00
CA HIS A 711 25.43 10.16 38.40
C HIS A 711 25.89 11.18 39.44
N ALA A 712 25.05 11.50 40.43
CA ALA A 712 25.43 12.39 41.53
C ALA A 712 26.67 11.86 42.28
N ARG A 713 26.83 10.53 42.41
CA ARG A 713 28.00 9.94 43.06
C ARG A 713 29.25 9.94 42.20
N PHE A 714 29.13 9.72 40.89
CA PHE A 714 30.29 9.34 40.07
C PHE A 714 30.61 10.25 38.89
N ASP A 715 29.75 11.19 38.50
CA ASP A 715 30.04 12.12 37.39
C ASP A 715 31.21 13.04 37.76
N PRO A 716 32.40 12.93 37.13
CA PRO A 716 33.55 13.78 37.45
C PRO A 716 33.28 15.27 37.19
N ASN A 717 32.33 15.60 36.31
CA ASN A 717 32.00 16.96 35.91
C ASN A 717 30.75 17.53 36.64
N LEU A 718 30.27 16.84 37.69
CA LEU A 718 29.10 17.29 38.43
C LEU A 718 29.31 18.71 39.01
N ALA A 719 28.48 19.66 38.57
CA ALA A 719 28.49 21.02 39.10
C ALA A 719 27.88 21.10 40.51
N GLY A 720 28.37 22.02 41.35
CA GLY A 720 27.83 22.30 42.69
C GLY A 720 28.26 21.32 43.79
N ASP A 721 27.57 21.36 44.93
CA ASP A 721 27.90 20.49 46.07
C ASP A 721 27.40 19.05 45.84
N ARG A 722 28.36 18.14 45.60
CA ARG A 722 28.10 16.72 45.41
C ARG A 722 27.43 16.07 46.62
N ALA A 723 27.87 16.37 47.84
CA ALA A 723 27.35 15.75 49.04
C ALA A 723 25.88 16.13 49.27
N ALA A 724 25.55 17.42 49.07
CA ALA A 724 24.18 17.90 49.13
C ALA A 724 23.28 17.25 48.06
N LYS A 725 23.76 17.12 46.82
CA LYS A 725 23.01 16.45 45.74
C LYS A 725 22.76 14.97 46.02
N ILE A 726 23.79 14.24 46.48
CA ILE A 726 23.65 12.82 46.87
C ILE A 726 22.59 12.69 47.97
N ALA A 727 22.65 13.52 49.01
CA ALA A 727 21.70 13.47 50.11
C ALA A 727 20.26 13.79 49.65
N ALA A 728 20.08 14.83 48.84
CA ALA A 728 18.77 15.22 48.32
C ALA A 728 18.11 14.11 47.48
N VAL A 729 18.86 13.51 46.55
CA VAL A 729 18.35 12.42 45.72
C VAL A 729 18.07 11.18 46.57
N ALA A 730 18.94 10.82 47.52
CA ALA A 730 18.72 9.67 48.40
C ALA A 730 17.46 9.81 49.26
N ILE A 731 17.21 11.01 49.82
CA ILE A 731 15.98 11.30 50.57
C ILE A 731 14.74 11.14 49.69
N GLY A 732 14.80 11.63 48.44
CA GLY A 732 13.72 11.47 47.47
C GLY A 732 13.43 10.00 47.15
N ILE A 733 14.47 9.19 46.96
CA ILE A 733 14.33 7.75 46.72
C ILE A 733 13.70 7.05 47.92
N GLU A 734 14.17 7.30 49.14
CA GLU A 734 13.61 6.71 50.37
C GLU A 734 12.12 7.04 50.52
N ALA A 735 11.73 8.30 50.29
CA ALA A 735 10.32 8.70 50.33
C ALA A 735 9.47 8.00 49.25
N ALA A 736 10.03 7.77 48.06
CA ALA A 736 9.35 7.02 47.00
C ALA A 736 9.22 5.52 47.32
N LEU A 737 10.24 4.94 47.96
CA LEU A 737 10.24 3.54 48.42
C LEU A 737 9.16 3.30 49.50
N ASP A 738 8.94 4.26 50.40
CA ASP A 738 7.88 4.16 51.42
C ASP A 738 6.46 4.08 50.82
N ALA A 739 6.28 4.48 49.55
CA ALA A 739 5.03 4.38 48.82
C ALA A 739 4.86 3.05 48.05
N VAL A 740 5.86 2.17 48.05
CA VAL A 740 5.81 0.88 47.34
C VAL A 740 5.00 -0.13 48.15
N SER A 741 3.85 -0.55 47.62
CA SER A 741 2.91 -1.43 48.33
C SER A 741 3.32 -2.92 48.33
N ASN A 742 4.10 -3.36 47.34
CA ASN A 742 4.59 -4.74 47.27
C ASN A 742 5.93 -4.86 48.01
N ALA A 743 5.95 -5.65 49.09
CA ALA A 743 7.12 -5.83 49.95
C ALA A 743 8.34 -6.43 49.22
N ASP A 744 8.13 -7.31 48.24
CA ASP A 744 9.23 -7.89 47.47
C ASP A 744 9.84 -6.85 46.51
N GLU A 745 9.01 -6.03 45.87
CA GLU A 745 9.47 -4.95 44.99
C GLU A 745 10.19 -3.85 45.79
N ASP A 746 9.68 -3.47 46.97
CA ASP A 746 10.35 -2.57 47.91
C ASP A 746 11.73 -3.11 48.29
N ARG A 747 11.81 -4.40 48.69
CA ARG A 747 13.08 -5.05 49.03
C ARG A 747 14.05 -5.03 47.86
N ILE A 748 13.59 -5.26 46.63
CA ILE A 748 14.42 -5.17 45.42
C ILE A 748 14.99 -3.77 45.24
N LEU A 749 14.15 -2.74 45.26
CA LEU A 749 14.58 -1.37 45.00
C LEU A 749 15.50 -0.84 46.10
N ARG A 750 15.22 -1.18 47.38
CA ARG A 750 16.12 -0.89 48.51
C ARG A 750 17.48 -1.56 48.37
N ARG A 751 17.55 -2.77 47.79
CA ARG A 751 18.83 -3.44 47.50
C ARG A 751 19.62 -2.70 46.45
N PHE A 752 19.00 -2.26 45.35
CA PHE A 752 19.67 -1.42 44.36
C PHE A 752 20.22 -0.14 44.98
N LEU A 753 19.41 0.57 45.77
CA LEU A 753 19.82 1.78 46.49
C LEU A 753 21.07 1.52 47.37
N ALA A 754 21.01 0.49 48.21
CA ALA A 754 22.09 0.16 49.13
C ALA A 754 23.40 -0.21 48.40
N VAL A 755 23.32 -0.99 47.31
CA VAL A 755 24.52 -1.38 46.56
C VAL A 755 25.12 -0.19 45.79
N ILE A 756 24.30 0.72 45.25
CA ILE A 756 24.78 1.98 44.65
C ILE A 756 25.50 2.84 45.69
N GLN A 757 24.95 2.95 46.90
CA GLN A 757 25.58 3.68 48.01
C GLN A 757 26.88 3.02 48.50
N ALA A 758 26.95 1.69 48.50
CA ALA A 758 28.14 0.91 48.85
C ALA A 758 29.24 0.97 47.77
N THR A 759 28.93 1.48 46.57
CA THR A 759 29.90 1.63 45.48
C THR A 759 30.89 2.75 45.80
N LEU A 760 32.18 2.45 45.63
CA LEU A 760 33.32 3.33 45.91
C LEU A 760 33.91 3.97 44.65
N ARG A 761 33.98 3.22 43.55
CA ARG A 761 34.56 3.64 42.27
C ARG A 761 33.86 2.94 41.10
N THR A 762 33.85 3.57 39.94
CA THR A 762 33.37 2.99 38.68
C THR A 762 34.10 3.59 37.48
N ASN A 763 34.23 2.83 36.38
CA ASN A 763 34.82 3.29 35.13
C ASN A 763 33.78 3.83 34.11
N PHE A 764 32.51 4.00 34.52
CA PHE A 764 31.41 4.42 33.64
C PHE A 764 31.74 5.61 32.72
N TYR A 765 32.39 6.65 33.26
CA TYR A 765 32.73 7.88 32.52
C TYR A 765 33.94 7.75 31.59
N GLN A 766 34.61 6.60 31.57
CA GLN A 766 35.70 6.32 30.64
C GLN A 766 35.23 5.75 29.29
N GLN A 767 33.90 5.59 29.09
CA GLN A 767 33.26 5.15 27.83
C GLN A 767 33.81 3.82 27.28
N LYS A 768 33.92 2.81 28.15
CA LYS A 768 34.41 1.46 27.79
C LYS A 768 33.26 0.55 27.33
N SER A 769 33.61 -0.55 26.66
CA SER A 769 32.65 -1.62 26.29
C SER A 769 32.26 -2.55 27.45
N TYR A 770 32.74 -2.26 28.66
CA TYR A 770 32.50 -3.00 29.90
C TYR A 770 32.42 -2.02 31.07
N LEU A 771 31.65 -2.37 32.10
CA LEU A 771 31.44 -1.57 33.30
C LEU A 771 32.06 -2.27 34.50
N SER A 772 32.82 -1.52 35.29
CA SER A 772 33.45 -2.00 36.52
C SER A 772 32.94 -1.19 37.71
N ILE A 773 32.67 -1.88 38.82
CA ILE A 773 32.27 -1.26 40.09
C ILE A 773 33.12 -1.84 41.24
N LYS A 774 33.67 -0.98 42.09
CA LYS A 774 34.34 -1.36 43.34
C LYS A 774 33.39 -1.11 44.50
N LEU A 775 33.17 -2.10 45.36
CA LEU A 775 32.24 -2.04 46.48
C LEU A 775 32.93 -2.17 47.83
N ASP A 776 32.41 -1.44 48.82
CA ASP A 776 32.67 -1.66 50.25
C ASP A 776 31.73 -2.77 50.76
N CYS A 777 32.26 -3.99 50.90
CA CYS A 777 31.46 -5.15 51.26
C CYS A 777 30.82 -5.04 52.65
N ALA A 778 31.38 -4.24 53.56
CA ALA A 778 30.79 -4.02 54.88
C ALA A 778 29.44 -3.27 54.77
N LYS A 779 29.29 -2.45 53.73
CA LYS A 779 28.08 -1.66 53.46
C LYS A 779 27.08 -2.37 52.54
N VAL A 780 27.47 -3.47 51.90
CA VAL A 780 26.54 -4.29 51.11
C VAL A 780 25.68 -5.12 52.08
N PRO A 781 24.37 -4.88 52.16
CA PRO A 781 23.56 -5.56 53.17
C PRO A 781 23.36 -7.05 52.80
N GLU A 782 23.15 -7.90 53.80
CA GLU A 782 22.96 -9.37 53.65
C GLU A 782 24.06 -10.10 52.84
N LEU A 783 25.25 -9.50 52.67
CA LEU A 783 26.36 -10.17 51.99
C LEU A 783 26.84 -11.39 52.81
N PRO A 784 26.97 -12.58 52.19
CA PRO A 784 27.40 -13.80 52.90
C PRO A 784 28.80 -13.70 53.52
N ASP A 785 28.99 -14.34 54.67
CA ASP A 785 30.28 -14.35 55.38
C ASP A 785 31.32 -15.34 54.80
N PRO A 786 32.62 -15.00 54.88
CA PRO A 786 33.21 -13.76 55.38
C PRO A 786 33.08 -12.66 54.32
N ARG A 787 32.90 -11.42 54.76
CA ARG A 787 32.87 -10.25 53.88
C ARG A 787 34.31 -9.79 53.58
N PRO A 788 34.77 -9.81 52.32
CA PRO A 788 36.05 -9.21 51.93
C PRO A 788 36.07 -7.71 52.29
N LEU A 789 37.24 -7.05 52.25
CA LEU A 789 37.29 -5.59 52.37
C LEU A 789 36.67 -4.93 51.13
N PHE A 790 37.04 -5.42 49.94
CA PHE A 790 36.53 -4.91 48.67
C PHE A 790 36.14 -6.03 47.71
N GLU A 791 35.08 -5.77 46.95
CA GLU A 791 34.72 -6.52 45.75
C GLU A 791 34.82 -5.62 44.54
N ILE A 792 35.50 -6.09 43.48
CA ILE A 792 35.45 -5.44 42.17
C ILE A 792 34.69 -6.36 41.24
N PHE A 793 33.56 -5.88 40.72
CA PHE A 793 32.73 -6.59 39.75
C PHE A 793 32.88 -5.93 38.38
N VAL A 794 33.14 -6.73 37.35
CA VAL A 794 33.29 -6.29 35.96
C VAL A 794 32.23 -7.00 35.12
N TYR A 795 31.45 -6.21 34.40
CA TYR A 795 30.35 -6.66 33.57
C TYR A 795 30.54 -6.23 32.11
N SER A 796 30.24 -7.13 31.19
CA SER A 796 30.02 -6.84 29.78
C SER A 796 29.08 -7.90 29.17
N PRO A 797 28.64 -7.73 27.91
CA PRO A 797 27.93 -8.80 27.21
C PRO A 797 28.76 -10.08 27.02
N ARG A 798 30.09 -10.01 27.13
CA ARG A 798 31.01 -11.14 26.88
C ARG A 798 31.52 -11.82 28.15
N VAL A 799 31.70 -11.06 29.22
CA VAL A 799 32.29 -11.52 30.49
C VAL A 799 31.59 -10.92 31.70
N GLU A 800 31.41 -11.75 32.73
CA GLU A 800 31.19 -11.32 34.10
C GLU A 800 32.37 -11.80 34.96
N GLY A 801 32.93 -10.91 35.78
CA GLY A 801 34.10 -11.22 36.59
C GLY A 801 34.02 -10.54 37.95
N ILE A 802 34.55 -11.20 38.97
CA ILE A 802 34.60 -10.68 40.33
C ILE A 802 35.96 -10.89 40.96
N HIS A 803 36.48 -9.89 41.66
CA HIS A 803 37.72 -9.96 42.42
C HIS A 803 37.47 -9.56 43.88
N LEU A 804 37.70 -10.50 44.80
CA LEU A 804 37.49 -10.38 46.23
C LEU A 804 38.84 -10.10 46.91
N ARG A 805 38.94 -9.01 47.69
CA ARG A 805 40.16 -8.65 48.43
C ARG A 805 39.91 -8.58 49.93
N GLY A 806 40.64 -9.36 50.73
CA GLY A 806 40.57 -9.30 52.19
C GLY A 806 41.21 -8.06 52.82
N GLY A 807 41.98 -7.28 52.06
CA GLY A 807 42.58 -6.03 52.51
C GLY A 807 43.32 -5.25 51.43
N LYS A 808 43.94 -4.12 51.80
CA LYS A 808 44.64 -3.21 50.87
C LYS A 808 45.88 -3.85 50.22
N VAL A 809 46.58 -4.73 50.95
CA VAL A 809 47.70 -5.52 50.40
C VAL A 809 47.28 -6.98 50.42
N ALA A 810 46.85 -7.49 49.27
CA ALA A 810 46.31 -8.84 49.12
C ALA A 810 46.78 -9.45 47.79
N ARG A 811 46.95 -10.77 47.76
CA ARG A 811 47.38 -11.52 46.57
C ARG A 811 46.56 -12.81 46.42
N GLY A 812 46.25 -13.15 45.17
CA GLY A 812 45.82 -14.48 44.78
C GLY A 812 45.37 -14.58 43.33
N GLY A 813 45.00 -15.80 42.94
CA GLY A 813 44.79 -16.15 41.53
C GLY A 813 43.42 -15.77 40.97
N LEU A 814 43.34 -15.64 39.64
CA LEU A 814 42.11 -15.43 38.89
C LEU A 814 41.68 -16.70 38.19
N ARG A 815 40.48 -17.21 38.50
CA ARG A 815 39.94 -18.46 37.97
C ARG A 815 39.06 -18.24 36.75
N TRP A 816 39.20 -19.08 35.73
CA TRP A 816 38.16 -19.21 34.72
C TRP A 816 37.14 -20.23 35.22
N SER A 817 35.95 -19.74 35.58
CA SER A 817 34.86 -20.55 36.13
C SER A 817 33.91 -21.03 35.03
N ASP A 818 33.36 -22.23 35.21
CA ASP A 818 32.29 -22.83 34.43
C ASP A 818 30.91 -22.69 35.13
N ARG A 819 30.84 -21.89 36.21
CA ARG A 819 29.64 -21.71 37.06
C ARG A 819 29.03 -20.31 36.94
N PRO A 820 28.35 -19.97 35.82
CA PRO A 820 27.81 -18.63 35.60
C PRO A 820 26.84 -18.15 36.69
N GLU A 821 26.04 -19.05 37.28
CA GLU A 821 25.01 -18.68 38.26
C GLU A 821 25.56 -18.40 39.67
N ASP A 822 26.74 -18.93 40.05
CA ASP A 822 27.26 -18.81 41.42
C ASP A 822 28.80 -18.77 41.54
N PHE A 823 29.51 -18.29 40.50
CA PHE A 823 30.97 -18.19 40.53
C PHE A 823 31.51 -17.33 41.68
N ARG A 824 30.75 -16.35 42.19
CA ARG A 824 31.17 -15.61 43.41
C ARG A 824 31.29 -16.54 44.62
N THR A 825 30.38 -17.50 44.78
CA THR A 825 30.43 -18.48 45.87
C THR A 825 31.66 -19.39 45.73
N GLU A 826 31.97 -19.82 44.50
CA GLU A 826 33.20 -20.55 44.21
C GLU A 826 34.45 -19.73 44.58
N VAL A 827 34.54 -18.49 44.11
CA VAL A 827 35.67 -17.59 44.37
C VAL A 827 35.81 -17.30 45.87
N LEU A 828 34.70 -17.07 46.58
CA LEU A 828 34.69 -16.84 48.02
C LEU A 828 35.19 -18.05 48.81
N GLY A 829 34.80 -19.27 48.41
CA GLY A 829 35.32 -20.51 48.98
C GLY A 829 36.86 -20.61 48.84
N LEU A 830 37.40 -20.18 47.71
CA LEU A 830 38.84 -20.15 47.47
C LEU A 830 39.55 -19.05 48.27
N VAL A 831 38.93 -17.89 48.48
CA VAL A 831 39.47 -16.85 49.37
C VAL A 831 39.61 -17.37 50.80
N LYS A 832 38.61 -18.09 51.32
CA LYS A 832 38.66 -18.69 52.67
C LYS A 832 39.90 -19.56 52.85
N ALA A 833 40.15 -20.46 51.90
CA ALA A 833 41.34 -21.32 51.90
C ALA A 833 42.64 -20.51 51.80
N GLN A 834 42.66 -19.46 50.96
CA GLN A 834 43.84 -18.61 50.77
C GLN A 834 44.19 -17.75 51.99
N MET A 835 43.18 -17.27 52.74
CA MET A 835 43.37 -16.49 53.95
C MET A 835 44.03 -17.32 55.07
N VAL A 836 43.68 -18.60 55.19
CA VAL A 836 44.37 -19.53 56.10
C VAL A 836 45.79 -19.83 55.62
N LYS A 837 45.99 -19.97 54.30
CA LYS A 837 47.30 -20.28 53.69
C LYS A 837 48.32 -19.14 53.79
N ASN A 838 47.90 -17.88 53.67
CA ASN A 838 48.80 -16.72 53.60
C ASN A 838 49.22 -16.14 54.95
N ALA A 839 48.64 -16.59 56.07
CA ALA A 839 48.83 -16.01 57.41
C ALA A 839 50.29 -15.89 57.90
N VAL A 840 51.24 -16.57 57.23
CA VAL A 840 52.69 -16.54 57.53
C VAL A 840 53.50 -15.61 56.59
N ILE A 841 52.94 -15.14 55.45
CA ILE A 841 53.69 -14.45 54.38
C ILE A 841 53.12 -13.05 54.02
N VAL A 842 51.80 -12.88 53.95
CA VAL A 842 51.13 -11.59 53.63
C VAL A 842 49.90 -11.47 54.54
N PRO A 843 49.52 -10.28 55.06
CA PRO A 843 48.51 -10.19 56.12
C PRO A 843 47.15 -10.81 55.77
N VAL A 844 46.76 -10.78 54.49
CA VAL A 844 45.46 -11.24 53.98
C VAL A 844 45.54 -11.69 52.50
N GLY A 845 44.55 -12.46 52.02
CA GLY A 845 44.49 -12.98 50.64
C GLY A 845 43.50 -12.25 49.72
N SER A 846 43.64 -12.46 48.41
CA SER A 846 42.61 -12.13 47.40
C SER A 846 42.33 -13.33 46.50
N LYS A 847 41.22 -13.28 45.76
CA LYS A 847 40.92 -14.24 44.69
C LYS A 847 39.98 -13.57 43.71
N GLY A 848 40.08 -13.91 42.43
CA GLY A 848 39.05 -13.56 41.47
C GLY A 848 38.60 -14.73 40.63
N GLY A 849 37.50 -14.53 39.92
CA GLY A 849 37.02 -15.46 38.92
C GLY A 849 36.15 -14.77 37.90
N PHE A 850 36.11 -15.33 36.69
CA PHE A 850 35.30 -14.82 35.58
C PHE A 850 34.64 -15.95 34.80
N VAL A 851 33.55 -15.62 34.13
CA VAL A 851 32.74 -16.53 33.30
C VAL A 851 32.53 -15.91 31.92
N LEU A 852 32.48 -16.76 30.89
CA LEU A 852 32.17 -16.35 29.53
C LEU A 852 30.65 -16.39 29.30
N LYS A 853 30.11 -15.36 28.66
CA LYS A 853 28.67 -15.24 28.35
C LYS A 853 28.33 -15.52 26.90
N ALA A 854 29.28 -15.27 26.01
CA ALA A 854 29.16 -15.48 24.57
C ALA A 854 30.24 -16.45 24.07
N ALA A 855 30.48 -17.54 24.81
CA ALA A 855 31.49 -18.51 24.46
C ALA A 855 31.14 -19.24 23.16
N PRO A 856 32.09 -19.38 22.21
CA PRO A 856 31.95 -20.31 21.09
C PRO A 856 31.71 -21.74 21.59
N PRO A 857 31.15 -22.64 20.74
CA PRO A 857 31.00 -24.03 21.11
C PRO A 857 32.34 -24.64 21.54
N ALA A 858 32.35 -25.41 22.63
CA ALA A 858 33.58 -26.02 23.17
C ALA A 858 34.26 -26.99 22.18
N SER A 859 33.56 -27.43 21.14
CA SER A 859 34.10 -28.20 20.02
C SER A 859 35.11 -27.40 19.18
N ASP A 860 34.99 -26.07 19.11
CA ASP A 860 35.96 -25.19 18.48
C ASP A 860 36.94 -24.67 19.55
N ARG A 861 37.93 -25.52 19.87
CA ARG A 861 38.88 -25.29 20.97
C ARG A 861 39.70 -23.99 20.78
N GLU A 862 40.04 -23.65 19.54
CA GLU A 862 40.84 -22.45 19.25
C GLU A 862 40.01 -21.18 19.49
N ALA A 863 38.80 -21.12 18.93
CA ALA A 863 37.90 -19.98 19.14
C ALA A 863 37.51 -19.83 20.61
N TYR A 864 37.23 -20.94 21.31
CA TYR A 864 36.90 -20.93 22.73
C TYR A 864 38.04 -20.38 23.61
N LEU A 865 39.28 -20.83 23.36
CA LEU A 865 40.45 -20.35 24.10
C LEU A 865 40.72 -18.86 23.81
N LYS A 866 40.58 -18.44 22.54
CA LYS A 866 40.73 -17.03 22.13
C LYS A 866 39.72 -16.13 22.84
N GLU A 867 38.46 -16.55 22.92
CA GLU A 867 37.43 -15.82 23.67
C GLU A 867 37.78 -15.75 25.16
N GLY A 868 38.22 -16.86 25.75
CA GLY A 868 38.70 -16.93 27.14
C GLY A 868 39.79 -15.91 27.44
N ILE A 869 40.79 -15.80 26.57
CA ILE A 869 41.91 -14.85 26.70
C ILE A 869 41.41 -13.41 26.59
N GLU A 870 40.54 -13.09 25.64
CA GLU A 870 40.04 -11.72 25.47
C GLU A 870 39.12 -11.27 26.62
N CYS A 871 38.30 -12.18 27.15
CA CYS A 871 37.49 -11.94 28.35
C CYS A 871 38.36 -11.81 29.60
N TYR A 872 39.43 -12.60 29.73
CA TYR A 872 40.41 -12.45 30.80
C TYR A 872 41.10 -11.08 30.76
N LYS A 873 41.57 -10.64 29.58
CA LYS A 873 42.14 -9.30 29.40
C LYS A 873 41.12 -8.22 29.73
N THR A 874 39.88 -8.35 29.28
CA THR A 874 38.80 -7.41 29.58
C THR A 874 38.57 -7.29 31.09
N PHE A 875 38.54 -8.42 31.80
CA PHE A 875 38.40 -8.45 33.24
C PHE A 875 39.56 -7.71 33.93
N LEU A 876 40.81 -7.99 33.55
CA LEU A 876 41.99 -7.30 34.08
C LEU A 876 41.99 -5.79 33.82
N ARG A 877 41.62 -5.38 32.60
CA ARG A 877 41.47 -3.96 32.25
C ARG A 877 40.42 -3.30 33.14
N GLY A 878 39.27 -3.95 33.38
CA GLY A 878 38.26 -3.47 34.31
C GLY A 878 38.75 -3.32 35.76
N LEU A 879 39.64 -4.21 36.23
CA LEU A 879 40.26 -4.06 37.54
C LEU A 879 41.20 -2.83 37.58
N LEU A 880 42.03 -2.65 36.55
CA LEU A 880 43.01 -1.57 36.48
C LEU A 880 42.40 -0.20 36.21
N ASP A 881 41.30 -0.12 35.46
CA ASP A 881 40.57 1.12 35.16
C ASP A 881 40.12 1.89 36.41
N ILE A 882 39.98 1.20 37.56
CA ILE A 882 39.53 1.79 38.84
C ILE A 882 40.56 1.65 39.97
N THR A 883 41.76 1.15 39.68
CA THR A 883 42.86 0.97 40.64
C THR A 883 43.86 2.12 40.51
N ASP A 884 44.29 2.71 41.63
CA ASP A 884 45.29 3.79 41.56
C ASP A 884 46.64 3.25 41.03
N ASN A 885 47.47 4.12 40.48
CA ASN A 885 48.82 3.75 40.03
C ASN A 885 49.90 4.46 40.87
N ARG A 886 51.16 4.01 40.79
CA ARG A 886 52.30 4.63 41.47
C ARG A 886 53.36 5.06 40.47
N VAL A 887 53.41 6.36 40.15
CA VAL A 887 54.36 6.93 39.18
C VAL A 887 55.39 7.76 39.92
N LYS A 888 56.68 7.39 39.80
CA LYS A 888 57.81 8.06 40.49
C LYS A 888 57.57 8.23 42.00
N GLY A 889 57.01 7.20 42.64
CA GLY A 889 56.72 7.17 44.07
C GLY A 889 55.42 7.86 44.50
N LYS A 890 54.75 8.63 43.62
CA LYS A 890 53.47 9.31 43.89
C LYS A 890 52.28 8.48 43.44
N ILE A 891 51.18 8.56 44.18
CA ILE A 891 49.93 7.89 43.82
C ILE A 891 49.21 8.74 42.77
N VAL A 892 48.81 8.12 41.66
CA VAL A 892 48.10 8.74 40.54
C VAL A 892 46.74 8.05 40.42
N PRO A 893 45.62 8.77 40.60
CA PRO A 893 44.29 8.18 40.44
C PRO A 893 43.98 7.87 38.97
N PRO A 894 43.05 6.93 38.70
CA PRO A 894 42.56 6.69 37.35
C PRO A 894 41.86 7.92 36.78
N LYS A 895 41.93 8.07 35.45
CA LYS A 895 41.26 9.16 34.72
C LYS A 895 39.73 9.01 34.80
N ASP A 896 39.01 10.11 34.97
CA ASP A 896 37.54 10.17 34.95
C ASP A 896 36.86 9.24 35.99
N VAL A 897 37.53 9.00 37.13
CA VAL A 897 37.00 8.20 38.26
C VAL A 897 36.89 9.05 39.52
N VAL A 898 35.67 9.20 40.03
CA VAL A 898 35.42 9.76 41.37
C VAL A 898 35.68 8.69 42.43
N ARG A 899 36.53 9.00 43.41
CA ARG A 899 36.94 8.08 44.49
C ARG A 899 36.21 8.42 45.79
N HIS A 900 35.51 7.44 46.36
CA HIS A 900 34.85 7.53 47.68
C HIS A 900 35.61 6.75 48.78
N ASP A 901 36.84 6.32 48.49
CA ASP A 901 37.75 5.61 49.38
C ASP A 901 39.14 6.27 49.38
N ALA A 902 40.01 5.78 50.28
CA ALA A 902 41.40 6.19 50.33
C ALA A 902 42.21 5.63 49.15
N ASP A 903 43.47 6.08 49.02
CA ASP A 903 44.39 5.56 48.02
C ASP A 903 44.54 4.02 48.09
N ASP A 904 44.49 3.39 46.93
CA ASP A 904 44.53 1.94 46.71
C ASP A 904 45.33 1.60 45.43
N PRO A 905 46.66 1.76 45.45
CA PRO A 905 47.50 1.51 44.28
C PRO A 905 47.94 0.05 44.11
N TYR A 906 47.63 -0.82 45.06
CA TYR A 906 48.17 -2.18 45.11
C TYR A 906 47.17 -3.20 44.56
N LEU A 907 47.45 -3.75 43.37
CA LEU A 907 46.70 -4.86 42.78
C LEU A 907 47.69 -5.87 42.19
N VAL A 908 47.64 -7.11 42.68
CA VAL A 908 48.45 -8.23 42.19
C VAL A 908 47.53 -9.39 41.89
N VAL A 909 47.76 -10.05 40.75
CA VAL A 909 47.03 -11.25 40.33
C VAL A 909 47.98 -12.45 40.25
N ALA A 910 47.43 -13.65 40.15
CA ALA A 910 48.20 -14.86 39.90
C ALA A 910 47.42 -15.82 39.00
N ALA A 911 48.11 -16.83 38.47
CA ALA A 911 47.46 -17.93 37.76
C ALA A 911 46.61 -18.80 38.70
N ASP A 912 45.52 -19.36 38.18
CA ASP A 912 44.68 -20.36 38.84
C ASP A 912 44.16 -21.40 37.83
N LYS A 913 43.18 -22.22 38.22
CA LYS A 913 42.54 -23.18 37.32
C LYS A 913 41.95 -22.45 36.11
N GLY A 914 42.27 -22.96 34.92
CA GLY A 914 41.84 -22.39 33.64
C GLY A 914 42.64 -21.16 33.17
N THR A 915 43.58 -20.66 33.97
CA THR A 915 44.43 -19.49 33.64
C THR A 915 45.92 -19.77 33.87
N ALA A 916 46.31 -21.04 33.99
CA ALA A 916 47.67 -21.48 34.31
C ALA A 916 48.76 -20.85 33.41
N THR A 917 48.46 -20.65 32.12
CA THR A 917 49.36 -20.06 31.13
C THR A 917 49.10 -18.58 30.87
N PHE A 918 48.21 -17.92 31.62
CA PHE A 918 47.73 -16.58 31.30
C PHE A 918 48.52 -15.45 31.96
N SER A 919 49.51 -15.76 32.78
CA SER A 919 50.35 -14.76 33.48
C SER A 919 51.01 -13.77 32.54
N ASP A 920 51.46 -14.21 31.36
CA ASP A 920 52.06 -13.31 30.35
C ASP A 920 51.02 -12.32 29.78
N TYR A 921 49.76 -12.73 29.58
CA TYR A 921 48.70 -11.81 29.18
C TYR A 921 48.40 -10.77 30.27
N ALA A 922 48.45 -11.17 31.53
CA ALA A 922 48.23 -10.25 32.64
C ALA A 922 49.33 -9.21 32.76
N ASN A 923 50.59 -9.62 32.63
CA ASN A 923 51.74 -8.72 32.63
C ASN A 923 51.75 -7.80 31.40
N ALA A 924 51.31 -8.30 30.23
CA ALA A 924 51.12 -7.45 29.05
C ALA A 924 50.07 -6.36 29.30
N VAL A 925 48.92 -6.69 29.90
CA VAL A 925 47.89 -5.70 30.28
C VAL A 925 48.43 -4.72 31.34
N SER A 926 49.17 -5.17 32.34
CA SER A 926 49.85 -4.30 33.31
C SER A 926 50.76 -3.28 32.61
N ALA A 927 51.52 -3.71 31.61
CA ALA A 927 52.38 -2.86 30.80
C ALA A 927 51.59 -1.86 29.94
N GLU A 928 50.46 -2.27 29.34
CA GLU A 928 49.54 -1.36 28.60
C GLU A 928 49.09 -0.18 29.48
N TYR A 929 48.88 -0.41 30.78
CA TYR A 929 48.43 0.60 31.75
C TYR A 929 49.59 1.34 32.43
N GLY A 930 50.84 0.98 32.13
CA GLY A 930 52.02 1.49 32.84
C GLY A 930 51.93 1.25 34.36
N HIS A 931 51.30 0.16 34.79
CA HIS A 931 51.10 -0.12 36.21
C HIS A 931 52.44 -0.41 36.89
N TRP A 932 52.65 0.16 38.07
CA TRP A 932 53.96 0.23 38.73
C TRP A 932 54.59 -1.13 39.10
N LEU A 933 53.79 -2.19 39.17
CA LEU A 933 54.27 -3.55 39.39
C LEU A 933 54.85 -4.20 38.11
N GLY A 934 54.55 -3.67 36.92
CA GLY A 934 55.11 -4.15 35.66
C GLY A 934 54.91 -5.66 35.47
N ASP A 935 56.02 -6.38 35.29
CA ASP A 935 56.13 -7.83 35.14
C ASP A 935 55.93 -8.62 36.45
N ALA A 936 55.92 -7.93 37.60
CA ALA A 936 55.56 -8.50 38.90
C ALA A 936 54.05 -8.41 39.20
N PHE A 937 53.23 -7.90 38.27
CA PHE A 937 51.77 -7.82 38.42
C PHE A 937 51.12 -9.21 38.49
N ALA A 938 51.60 -10.16 37.69
CA ALA A 938 51.21 -11.56 37.70
C ALA A 938 52.42 -12.48 37.89
N SER A 939 52.37 -13.31 38.93
CA SER A 939 53.43 -14.29 39.21
C SER A 939 53.31 -15.53 38.33
N GLY A 940 54.44 -16.03 37.79
CA GLY A 940 54.52 -17.30 37.05
C GLY A 940 54.41 -17.16 35.52
N GLY A 941 54.73 -15.98 34.97
CA GLY A 941 54.95 -15.80 33.52
C GLY A 941 56.37 -16.17 33.10
N SER A 942 56.69 -15.96 31.83
CA SER A 942 57.99 -16.23 31.19
C SER A 942 59.20 -15.56 31.88
N ALA A 943 58.98 -14.47 32.62
CA ALA A 943 60.01 -13.77 33.41
C ALA A 943 60.15 -14.25 34.86
N GLY A 944 59.28 -15.15 35.35
CA GLY A 944 59.27 -15.62 36.74
C GLY A 944 59.89 -17.01 36.94
N TYR A 945 60.01 -17.44 38.21
CA TYR A 945 60.42 -18.81 38.54
C TYR A 945 59.28 -19.79 38.26
N ASP A 946 59.54 -20.80 37.44
CA ASP A 946 58.59 -21.89 37.19
C ASP A 946 58.50 -22.79 38.43
N HIS A 947 57.46 -22.58 39.23
CA HIS A 947 57.26 -23.28 40.49
C HIS A 947 57.06 -24.80 40.32
N LYS A 948 56.57 -25.25 39.16
CA LYS A 948 56.41 -26.68 38.83
C LYS A 948 57.73 -27.29 38.39
N LYS A 949 58.43 -26.68 37.43
CA LYS A 949 59.76 -27.13 36.97
C LYS A 949 60.78 -27.15 38.10
N MET A 950 60.68 -26.20 39.04
CA MET A 950 61.56 -26.14 40.22
C MET A 950 61.09 -27.03 41.38
N GLY A 951 59.88 -27.61 41.30
CA GLY A 951 59.28 -28.46 42.33
C GLY A 951 59.11 -27.75 43.67
N ILE A 952 58.78 -26.45 43.67
CA ILE A 952 58.80 -25.62 44.88
C ILE A 952 57.78 -26.13 45.92
N THR A 953 56.58 -26.51 45.49
CA THR A 953 55.54 -27.08 46.37
C THR A 953 55.98 -28.41 46.96
N ALA A 954 56.46 -29.34 46.13
CA ALA A 954 56.93 -30.66 46.57
C ALA A 954 58.13 -30.56 47.52
N LYS A 955 59.09 -29.68 47.24
CA LYS A 955 60.23 -29.40 48.12
C LYS A 955 59.77 -28.81 49.45
N GLY A 956 58.87 -27.83 49.44
CA GLY A 956 58.33 -27.23 50.65
C GLY A 956 57.55 -28.23 51.52
N ALA A 957 56.75 -29.08 50.88
CA ALA A 957 56.06 -30.18 51.55
C ALA A 957 57.07 -31.17 52.17
N TRP A 958 58.14 -31.51 51.45
CA TRP A 958 59.20 -32.40 51.95
C TRP A 958 59.99 -31.80 53.11
N GLU A 959 60.30 -30.50 53.09
CA GLU A 959 60.89 -29.80 54.24
C GLU A 959 59.98 -29.88 55.47
N SER A 960 58.66 -29.76 55.26
CA SER A 960 57.66 -29.87 56.33
C SER A 960 57.60 -31.30 56.89
N VAL A 961 57.67 -32.32 56.03
CA VAL A 961 57.76 -33.74 56.42
C VAL A 961 59.03 -33.98 57.24
N LYS A 962 60.20 -33.53 56.77
CA LYS A 962 61.48 -33.66 57.50
C LYS A 962 61.39 -33.01 58.88
N ARG A 963 60.80 -31.82 58.98
CA ARG A 963 60.63 -31.11 60.25
C ARG A 963 59.71 -31.89 61.19
N HIS A 964 58.56 -32.35 60.71
CA HIS A 964 57.59 -33.09 61.51
C HIS A 964 58.13 -34.43 62.00
N PHE A 965 58.78 -35.20 61.13
CA PHE A 965 59.39 -36.49 61.49
C PHE A 965 60.55 -36.31 62.47
N ARG A 966 61.33 -35.23 62.35
CA ARG A 966 62.36 -34.88 63.33
C ARG A 966 61.77 -34.63 64.73
N GLU A 967 60.60 -34.00 64.82
CA GLU A 967 59.89 -33.80 66.10
C GLU A 967 59.37 -35.13 66.68
N LEU A 968 59.11 -36.12 65.83
CA LEU A 968 58.74 -37.49 66.21
C LEU A 968 59.97 -38.40 66.42
N GLY A 969 61.19 -37.88 66.32
CA GLY A 969 62.43 -38.65 66.51
C GLY A 969 62.78 -39.60 65.34
N VAL A 970 62.11 -39.48 64.19
CA VAL A 970 62.33 -40.32 63.01
C VAL A 970 63.21 -39.57 62.00
N ASN A 971 64.31 -40.20 61.55
CA ASN A 971 65.17 -39.64 60.51
C ASN A 971 64.75 -40.15 59.13
N THR A 972 64.08 -39.31 58.35
CA THR A 972 63.57 -39.63 57.01
C THR A 972 64.67 -39.92 55.97
N GLN A 973 65.95 -39.74 56.28
CA GLN A 973 67.06 -40.11 55.38
C GLN A 973 67.62 -41.51 55.66
N THR A 974 67.30 -42.10 56.82
CA THR A 974 67.92 -43.34 57.29
C THR A 974 66.93 -44.37 57.83
N THR A 975 65.67 -43.98 58.04
CA THR A 975 64.61 -44.84 58.57
C THR A 975 63.54 -45.00 57.51
N ASP A 976 63.15 -46.24 57.22
CA ASP A 976 62.12 -46.54 56.23
C ASP A 976 60.75 -45.99 56.68
N PHE A 977 60.03 -45.39 55.75
CA PHE A 977 58.65 -44.94 55.94
C PHE A 977 57.90 -44.97 54.61
N THR A 978 56.58 -45.07 54.70
CA THR A 978 55.70 -45.15 53.54
C THR A 978 55.20 -43.77 53.15
N VAL A 979 55.29 -43.44 51.86
CA VAL A 979 54.72 -42.22 51.27
C VAL A 979 53.66 -42.62 50.27
N VAL A 980 52.49 -41.96 50.33
CA VAL A 980 51.44 -42.10 49.33
C VAL A 980 51.46 -40.85 48.45
N GLY A 981 51.89 -40.99 47.20
CA GLY A 981 51.86 -39.91 46.22
C GLY A 981 50.44 -39.69 45.71
N VAL A 982 49.90 -38.48 45.94
CA VAL A 982 48.50 -38.12 45.60
C VAL A 982 48.40 -36.96 44.59
N GLY A 983 49.50 -36.54 43.97
CA GLY A 983 49.52 -35.50 42.95
C GLY A 983 50.17 -35.91 41.61
N ASP A 984 50.44 -34.90 40.79
CA ASP A 984 50.95 -35.03 39.42
C ASP A 984 52.47 -35.27 39.43
N MET A 985 52.93 -36.32 38.72
CA MET A 985 54.33 -36.72 38.61
C MET A 985 55.26 -35.64 38.00
N SER A 986 54.70 -34.55 37.47
CA SER A 986 55.44 -33.39 36.93
C SER A 986 55.92 -32.37 37.98
N GLY A 987 55.63 -32.56 39.28
CA GLY A 987 56.27 -31.80 40.37
C GLY A 987 55.36 -30.89 41.20
N ASP A 988 54.04 -31.07 41.15
CA ASP A 988 53.11 -30.38 42.05
C ASP A 988 52.35 -31.42 42.91
N VAL A 989 52.93 -31.64 44.11
CA VAL A 989 52.57 -32.55 45.21
C VAL A 989 52.90 -34.03 45.00
#